data_AF-A0A938L8H4-F1
#
_entry.id   AF-A0A938L8H4-F1
#
_cell.length_a   1.000
_cell.length_b   1.000
_cell.length_c   1.000
_cell.angle_alpha   90.00
_cell.angle_beta   90.00
_cell.angle_gamma   90.00
#
_symmetry.space_group_name_H-M   'P 1'
#
loop_
_entity.id
_entity.type
_entity.pdbx_description
1 polymer ?
#
loop_
_entity_poly.entity_id
_entity_poly.type
_entity_poly.pdbx_seq_one_letter_code
_entity_poly.pdbx_strand_id
1 'polypeptide(L)'
;MQSQSPSVVTRLRFVPSFSVSLRLWVILLSLPVSGITFGAEAKPKEESKPHECRFTELPLTIDGRADEKAWLTAEVIDQFSLPWLGKDARPSKTATKARLLWDRDNLYFFSEMVDTDLYADVTEHDGDTWDNDVFELFFKPANDKPGYYEFQVNAKNTVFDMFLPRRGHVARFRRADEFHLETKVVLDGTLNNWTDGDKGWSVEGKIPWRDFIKTGGRPAIDEVWKFVLCRYDYSIEWETPDLSWISPKASKPNADFHRWEDYSELKFIGPDKSEAKRPFGIDKLEPLTTSKVVGSPEPPSPFRTRKAFPKLKLNLPVFGSHVPGSDWMLAGLQKKTSLIRFKDNPDVESYDTLLEFPAETIIYNATFHPKFSENGFLFIGSTGLASTGFVPESAERFKQFKEKSVRITRYRMDPKTFEFDPKSAHIILEWESDGHSGADCVFGNDGLFYVTTGDGTSDSDLIETGQGMDHLLSKLLRIDIDHPDPGKTYSVPKDNPFVGLKGARPETWAYGFRNPWRITCDRKTGDIWVGNNGQDLWEQVYRVERGANYGWSVMEGSHVFYAERKRGPTPFVKPTLEHSHSESRSLTGGVVYHGEKLPELRGAYIYGDHSTGKIWGAKHDGKQVTYHRELVDTAFRITHFCLDSHGELLVLDQQSDDQGNMYYLEPNPPPSVDAPKFPRRLSESGLFASVKTHTMSPGVIPYSVNAALWSDGAHKARWLAIPHDSDRKEPPIDMTVNRGWNVPENTVLVKSFALDGEAGKPETRRWIETRFLVKQQGEWFGYSYEWNDEQTDGVLVENGGKDREFTIRDPQAKDGVRKQTWRYPSRTECMVCHSRAANFVLGLSTLQMNREHDYGGVIDQQLRVFEHLGLVKLGSWHGEHAAAIRRELQETGLDEKKLDAAVKQRTDSRDQRGSPKTEMLAMSPESFPKLVDPYDRKADLAARARSYLHANCAICHVEAGGGNAQIQLEFFTPRANAKLIDEPPLHHKFGLADPRIIAPGHPERSTLLARINRRGPGTGQMPQLGTSIVDQEAVELFREWIVSLKK
;
A
#
# COMPACT_ATOMS: atom_id res chain seq x y z
N MET A 1 0.73 -63.78 -34.19
CA MET A 1 -0.56 -63.78 -33.46
C MET A 1 -0.30 -63.42 -32.00
N GLN A 2 -1.14 -62.54 -31.44
CA GLN A 2 -1.63 -62.48 -30.06
C GLN A 2 -0.85 -63.09 -28.85
N SER A 3 -0.44 -62.19 -27.95
CA SER A 3 -0.86 -62.07 -26.52
C SER A 3 -0.67 -63.20 -25.47
N GLN A 4 -0.11 -62.86 -24.28
CA GLN A 4 -0.81 -62.65 -22.97
C GLN A 4 0.16 -62.71 -21.74
N SER A 5 0.09 -61.68 -20.87
CA SER A 5 -0.08 -61.61 -19.38
C SER A 5 0.49 -62.70 -18.40
N PRO A 6 0.45 -62.58 -17.03
CA PRO A 6 -0.10 -61.51 -16.14
C PRO A 6 0.68 -61.15 -14.82
N SER A 7 0.04 -60.35 -13.92
CA SER A 7 0.07 -60.38 -12.40
C SER A 7 1.12 -59.55 -11.56
N VAL A 8 0.93 -59.16 -10.26
CA VAL A 8 -0.21 -58.49 -9.51
C VAL A 8 0.13 -58.03 -8.03
N VAL A 9 -0.26 -56.81 -7.60
CA VAL A 9 -0.84 -56.36 -6.25
C VAL A 9 -0.04 -56.15 -4.90
N THR A 10 -0.02 -54.87 -4.44
CA THR A 10 -0.39 -54.29 -3.08
C THR A 10 0.59 -54.13 -1.86
N ARG A 11 0.22 -53.14 -0.99
CA ARG A 11 0.94 -52.34 0.05
C ARG A 11 1.01 -52.92 1.49
N LEU A 12 1.93 -52.41 2.33
CA LEU A 12 1.67 -51.88 3.71
C LEU A 12 2.86 -51.08 4.34
N ARG A 13 2.68 -50.49 5.54
CA ARG A 13 3.60 -49.52 6.24
C ARG A 13 4.29 -50.12 7.50
N PHE A 14 5.36 -49.45 7.98
CA PHE A 14 5.56 -48.84 9.33
C PHE A 14 6.85 -49.14 10.17
N VAL A 15 7.44 -48.04 10.71
CA VAL A 15 8.36 -47.82 11.88
C VAL A 15 9.81 -48.43 11.95
N PRO A 16 10.74 -47.86 12.78
CA PRO A 16 12.20 -47.84 12.51
C PRO A 16 13.10 -48.38 13.66
N SER A 17 14.44 -48.21 13.59
CA SER A 17 15.33 -48.06 14.78
C SER A 17 16.78 -47.61 14.48
N PHE A 18 17.46 -47.18 15.55
CA PHE A 18 18.81 -46.60 15.66
C PHE A 18 19.99 -47.56 15.34
N SER A 19 21.11 -47.00 14.84
CA SER A 19 22.46 -46.93 15.50
C SER A 19 23.58 -46.71 14.47
N VAL A 20 24.38 -45.63 14.56
CA VAL A 20 25.65 -45.49 15.31
C VAL A 20 26.84 -46.26 14.69
N SER A 21 27.81 -45.49 14.17
CA SER A 21 29.28 -45.72 14.09
C SER A 21 29.81 -47.06 13.54
N LEU A 22 30.78 -47.08 12.63
CA LEU A 22 32.16 -46.63 12.89
C LEU A 22 32.97 -46.45 11.58
N ARG A 23 34.04 -45.65 11.63
CA ARG A 23 35.06 -45.58 10.56
C ARG A 23 35.88 -46.86 10.49
N LEU A 24 36.24 -47.31 9.28
CA LEU A 24 37.51 -47.99 9.06
C LEU A 24 38.00 -47.83 7.61
N TRP A 25 39.26 -47.40 7.49
CA TRP A 25 39.99 -47.40 6.21
C TRP A 25 40.37 -48.83 5.83
N VAL A 26 40.28 -49.16 4.54
CA VAL A 26 41.00 -50.32 3.98
C VAL A 26 41.76 -49.85 2.74
N ILE A 27 43.08 -49.82 2.88
CA ILE A 27 44.02 -49.82 1.75
C ILE A 27 44.07 -51.26 1.22
N LEU A 28 43.97 -51.45 -0.09
CA LEU A 28 44.34 -52.73 -0.72
C LEU A 28 45.01 -52.50 -2.06
N LEU A 29 46.23 -53.03 -2.19
CA LEU A 29 47.02 -52.96 -3.41
C LEU A 29 46.51 -53.92 -4.48
N SER A 30 46.69 -53.46 -5.72
CA SER A 30 46.79 -54.20 -6.99
C SER A 30 47.30 -55.65 -6.95
N LEU A 31 46.77 -56.49 -7.85
CA LEU A 31 47.53 -57.36 -8.75
C LEU A 31 46.75 -57.53 -10.09
N PRO A 32 47.39 -57.99 -11.20
CA PRO A 32 47.11 -57.41 -12.52
C PRO A 32 46.38 -58.35 -13.50
N VAL A 33 45.81 -57.75 -14.56
CA VAL A 33 45.58 -58.43 -15.84
C VAL A 33 46.17 -57.58 -16.98
N SER A 34 46.88 -58.26 -17.87
CA SER A 34 47.70 -57.70 -18.93
C SER A 34 46.93 -57.22 -20.15
N GLY A 35 47.26 -56.02 -20.61
CA GLY A 35 47.58 -55.75 -22.02
C GLY A 35 46.45 -55.72 -23.04
N ILE A 36 45.86 -54.54 -23.23
CA ILE A 36 45.42 -54.06 -24.55
C ILE A 36 45.99 -52.66 -24.74
N THR A 37 46.78 -52.47 -25.81
CA THR A 37 47.32 -51.16 -26.19
C THR A 37 46.25 -50.31 -26.86
N PHE A 38 45.76 -49.28 -26.17
CA PHE A 38 45.09 -48.15 -26.79
C PHE A 38 46.05 -46.95 -26.88
N GLY A 39 45.82 -46.09 -27.88
CA GLY A 39 46.72 -44.99 -28.21
C GLY A 39 46.83 -43.95 -27.09
N ALA A 40 47.89 -43.14 -27.15
CA ALA A 40 48.19 -42.12 -26.15
C ALA A 40 46.97 -41.24 -25.84
N GLU A 41 46.48 -41.32 -24.60
CA GLU A 41 45.48 -40.39 -24.10
C GLU A 41 46.04 -38.97 -24.18
N ALA A 42 45.29 -38.07 -24.81
CA ALA A 42 45.58 -36.66 -24.75
C ALA A 42 45.56 -36.23 -23.27
N LYS A 43 46.59 -35.47 -22.85
CA LYS A 43 46.59 -34.84 -21.52
C LYS A 43 45.24 -34.13 -21.30
N PRO A 44 44.65 -34.21 -20.09
CA PRO A 44 43.50 -33.38 -19.75
C PRO A 44 43.80 -31.93 -20.10
N LYS A 45 42.84 -31.23 -20.71
CA LYS A 45 42.92 -29.79 -20.85
C LYS A 45 42.99 -29.20 -19.45
N GLU A 46 44.09 -28.51 -19.16
CA GLU A 46 44.22 -27.67 -17.99
C GLU A 46 43.20 -26.53 -18.15
N GLU A 47 42.08 -26.61 -17.44
CA GLU A 47 41.06 -25.55 -17.44
C GLU A 47 41.57 -24.40 -16.58
N SER A 48 41.73 -23.22 -17.19
CA SER A 48 42.14 -22.00 -16.51
C SER A 48 41.15 -21.66 -15.40
N LYS A 49 41.63 -21.53 -14.16
CA LYS A 49 40.80 -21.09 -13.03
C LYS A 49 40.17 -19.72 -13.36
N PRO A 50 38.86 -19.51 -13.11
CA PRO A 50 38.25 -18.18 -13.21
C PRO A 50 38.92 -17.16 -12.28
N HIS A 51 38.99 -15.91 -12.74
CA HIS A 51 39.34 -14.76 -11.91
C HIS A 51 38.18 -14.41 -10.95
N GLU A 52 38.48 -13.84 -9.79
CA GLU A 52 37.51 -13.52 -8.75
C GLU A 52 37.19 -12.02 -8.69
N CYS A 53 35.94 -11.65 -8.99
CA CYS A 53 35.40 -10.34 -8.61
C CYS A 53 34.78 -10.46 -7.21
N ARG A 54 35.37 -9.82 -6.21
CA ARG A 54 35.02 -10.03 -4.79
C ARG A 54 34.07 -8.96 -4.26
N PHE A 55 33.11 -9.38 -3.44
CA PHE A 55 32.14 -8.48 -2.85
C PHE A 55 32.76 -7.63 -1.73
N THR A 56 32.38 -6.35 -1.64
CA THR A 56 32.80 -5.43 -0.57
C THR A 56 31.60 -4.73 0.10
N GLU A 57 31.64 -4.59 1.43
CA GLU A 57 30.82 -3.59 2.18
C GLU A 57 31.67 -2.38 2.62
N LEU A 58 32.96 -2.34 2.27
CA LEU A 58 33.82 -1.19 2.55
C LEU A 58 33.57 -0.10 1.50
N PRO A 59 33.43 1.18 1.90
CA PRO A 59 33.27 2.28 0.96
C PRO A 59 34.53 2.44 0.10
N LEU A 60 34.29 2.87 -1.15
CA LEU A 60 35.29 3.21 -2.16
C LEU A 60 35.07 4.67 -2.59
N THR A 61 36.15 5.41 -2.83
CA THR A 61 36.08 6.78 -3.35
C THR A 61 36.77 6.83 -4.69
N ILE A 62 36.04 7.11 -5.77
CA ILE A 62 36.59 7.13 -7.13
C ILE A 62 37.53 8.34 -7.29
N ASP A 63 38.79 8.16 -6.92
CA ASP A 63 39.84 9.17 -6.87
C ASP A 63 41.04 8.83 -7.78
N GLY A 64 41.05 7.62 -8.35
CA GLY A 64 42.05 7.13 -9.28
C GLY A 64 43.21 6.39 -8.62
N ARG A 65 43.07 6.02 -7.33
CA ARG A 65 44.06 5.29 -6.53
C ARG A 65 43.48 3.94 -6.08
N ALA A 66 44.30 3.18 -5.37
CA ALA A 66 43.93 1.89 -4.80
C ALA A 66 44.50 1.73 -3.38
N ASP A 67 44.40 2.79 -2.57
CA ASP A 67 44.92 2.81 -1.20
C ASP A 67 43.88 2.42 -0.15
N GLU A 68 42.60 2.27 -0.52
CA GLU A 68 41.58 1.76 0.38
C GLU A 68 41.70 0.26 0.66
N LYS A 69 41.23 -0.12 1.85
CA LYS A 69 41.23 -1.50 2.34
C LYS A 69 40.40 -2.46 1.48
N ALA A 70 39.45 -1.97 0.69
CA ALA A 70 38.67 -2.77 -0.25
C ALA A 70 39.58 -3.37 -1.33
N TRP A 71 40.41 -2.55 -1.98
CA TRP A 71 41.33 -2.94 -3.04
C TRP A 71 42.37 -3.97 -2.59
N LEU A 72 42.74 -3.97 -1.30
CA LEU A 72 43.63 -4.99 -0.71
C LEU A 72 43.04 -6.41 -0.70
N THR A 73 41.72 -6.56 -0.84
CA THR A 73 41.05 -7.88 -0.90
C THR A 73 40.83 -8.39 -2.33
N ALA A 74 40.98 -7.53 -3.34
CA ALA A 74 40.75 -7.88 -4.74
C ALA A 74 41.81 -8.84 -5.26
N GLU A 75 41.46 -9.65 -6.27
CA GLU A 75 42.45 -10.36 -7.07
C GLU A 75 43.26 -9.37 -7.92
N VAL A 76 44.59 -9.54 -7.96
CA VAL A 76 45.46 -8.78 -8.86
C VAL A 76 45.61 -9.56 -10.16
N ILE A 77 45.17 -8.95 -11.25
CA ILE A 77 45.19 -9.52 -12.60
C ILE A 77 46.31 -8.83 -13.39
N ASP A 78 47.42 -9.52 -13.66
CA ASP A 78 48.65 -8.95 -14.25
C ASP A 78 49.12 -9.63 -15.55
N GLN A 79 48.38 -10.63 -16.05
CA GLN A 79 48.77 -11.46 -17.19
C GLN A 79 48.35 -10.88 -18.56
N PHE A 80 48.79 -9.65 -18.85
CA PHE A 80 48.54 -8.97 -20.13
C PHE A 80 49.50 -9.45 -21.23
N SER A 81 48.95 -9.79 -22.39
CA SER A 81 49.70 -10.41 -23.50
C SER A 81 49.11 -10.07 -24.87
N LEU A 82 49.85 -10.37 -25.94
CA LEU A 82 49.45 -10.16 -27.34
C LEU A 82 49.16 -11.50 -28.04
N PRO A 83 48.07 -12.24 -27.70
CA PRO A 83 47.83 -13.57 -28.23
C PRO A 83 47.39 -13.57 -29.70
N TRP A 84 47.00 -12.43 -30.26
CA TRP A 84 46.65 -12.23 -31.67
C TRP A 84 47.85 -12.37 -32.61
N LEU A 85 49.08 -12.22 -32.11
CA LEU A 85 50.32 -12.55 -32.82
C LEU A 85 50.48 -14.07 -33.08
N GLY A 86 49.55 -14.90 -32.59
CA GLY A 86 49.51 -16.33 -32.87
C GLY A 86 50.74 -17.05 -32.33
N LYS A 87 51.61 -17.53 -33.22
CA LYS A 87 52.86 -18.21 -32.85
C LYS A 87 53.89 -17.27 -32.19
N ASP A 88 53.79 -15.97 -32.46
CA ASP A 88 54.71 -14.93 -31.97
C ASP A 88 54.12 -14.19 -30.75
N ALA A 89 53.12 -14.81 -30.10
CA ALA A 89 52.48 -14.28 -28.89
C ALA A 89 53.50 -14.11 -27.75
N ARG A 90 53.46 -12.92 -27.14
CA ARG A 90 54.36 -12.50 -26.05
C ARG A 90 53.59 -11.72 -24.98
N PRO A 91 54.16 -11.53 -23.78
CA PRO A 91 53.68 -10.51 -22.84
C PRO A 91 53.67 -9.10 -23.45
N SER A 92 52.90 -8.20 -22.82
CA SER A 92 52.99 -6.77 -23.07
C SER A 92 54.42 -6.24 -22.79
N LYS A 93 54.82 -5.17 -23.48
CA LYS A 93 56.13 -4.52 -23.27
C LYS A 93 56.20 -3.87 -21.89
N THR A 94 55.10 -3.25 -21.47
CA THR A 94 54.94 -2.56 -20.19
C THR A 94 54.06 -3.37 -19.25
N ALA A 95 54.17 -3.12 -17.94
CA ALA A 95 53.38 -3.81 -16.93
C ALA A 95 52.00 -3.16 -16.77
N THR A 96 50.96 -3.97 -16.69
CA THR A 96 49.59 -3.55 -16.37
C THR A 96 49.06 -4.47 -15.26
N LYS A 97 48.44 -3.90 -14.21
CA LYS A 97 47.72 -4.69 -13.19
C LYS A 97 46.32 -4.14 -12.99
N ALA A 98 45.33 -5.00 -13.11
CA ALA A 98 43.94 -4.67 -12.87
C ALA A 98 43.39 -5.37 -11.61
N ARG A 99 42.34 -4.79 -11.03
CA ARG A 99 41.57 -5.32 -9.89
C ARG A 99 40.08 -5.10 -10.16
N LEU A 100 39.25 -6.05 -9.74
CA LEU A 100 37.79 -5.96 -9.85
C LEU A 100 37.12 -6.26 -8.50
N LEU A 101 36.15 -5.43 -8.12
CA LEU A 101 35.32 -5.58 -6.92
C LEU A 101 33.85 -5.32 -7.27
N TRP A 102 32.92 -5.71 -6.40
CA TRP A 102 31.52 -5.36 -6.54
C TRP A 102 30.82 -5.15 -5.21
N ASP A 103 29.70 -4.44 -5.21
CA ASP A 103 28.79 -4.36 -4.08
C ASP A 103 27.31 -4.56 -4.52
N ARG A 104 26.35 -4.14 -3.69
CA ARG A 104 24.91 -4.26 -3.98
C ARG A 104 24.46 -3.39 -5.16
N ASP A 105 25.17 -2.31 -5.46
CA ASP A 105 24.78 -1.23 -6.38
C ASP A 105 25.71 -1.10 -7.59
N ASN A 106 27.00 -1.42 -7.47
CA ASN A 106 28.03 -1.18 -8.49
C ASN A 106 28.98 -2.36 -8.73
N LEU A 107 29.56 -2.38 -9.93
CA LEU A 107 30.80 -3.05 -10.29
C LEU A 107 31.94 -2.02 -10.26
N TYR A 108 33.07 -2.33 -9.65
CA TYR A 108 34.25 -1.46 -9.56
C TYR A 108 35.44 -2.05 -10.31
N PHE A 109 36.24 -1.18 -10.92
CA PHE A 109 37.52 -1.55 -11.51
C PHE A 109 38.61 -0.55 -11.13
N PHE A 110 39.83 -1.05 -11.02
CA PHE A 110 41.04 -0.25 -10.90
C PHE A 110 42.13 -0.86 -11.79
N SER A 111 42.89 -0.03 -12.49
CA SER A 111 44.07 -0.45 -13.26
C SER A 111 45.24 0.49 -13.01
N GLU A 112 46.42 -0.08 -12.77
CA GLU A 112 47.73 0.61 -12.75
C GLU A 112 48.54 0.16 -13.97
N MET A 113 49.01 1.14 -14.77
CA MET A 113 49.64 0.91 -16.06
C MET A 113 50.98 1.65 -16.11
N VAL A 114 52.08 0.91 -16.31
CA VAL A 114 53.39 1.51 -16.59
C VAL A 114 53.38 2.01 -18.02
N ASP A 115 53.78 3.26 -18.22
CA ASP A 115 53.75 3.95 -19.51
C ASP A 115 54.90 4.96 -19.55
N THR A 116 55.58 5.10 -20.68
CA THR A 116 56.76 5.96 -20.81
C THR A 116 56.48 7.28 -21.51
N ASP A 117 55.35 7.39 -22.22
CA ASP A 117 55.05 8.51 -23.09
C ASP A 117 53.54 8.65 -23.36
N LEU A 118 52.83 9.22 -22.38
CA LEU A 118 51.38 9.22 -22.29
C LEU A 118 50.68 9.99 -23.42
N TYR A 119 49.75 9.35 -24.11
CA TYR A 119 49.00 9.87 -25.24
C TYR A 119 47.48 9.72 -25.10
N ALA A 120 46.79 10.86 -25.00
CA ALA A 120 45.35 10.92 -25.22
C ALA A 120 44.89 12.30 -25.70
N ASP A 121 44.44 12.38 -26.95
CA ASP A 121 43.89 13.59 -27.57
C ASP A 121 42.36 13.56 -27.72
N VAL A 122 41.74 12.37 -27.78
CA VAL A 122 40.28 12.17 -27.83
C VAL A 122 39.63 12.67 -26.54
N THR A 123 38.63 13.55 -26.70
CA THR A 123 37.91 14.24 -25.60
C THR A 123 36.38 14.10 -25.67
N GLU A 124 35.86 13.47 -26.72
CA GLU A 124 34.42 13.25 -26.90
C GLU A 124 34.01 11.95 -26.18
N HIS A 125 32.96 12.02 -25.36
CA HIS A 125 32.30 10.83 -24.80
C HIS A 125 31.73 10.00 -25.96
N ASP A 126 32.02 8.70 -25.98
CA ASP A 126 31.74 7.79 -27.11
C ASP A 126 32.55 8.10 -28.38
N GLY A 127 33.60 8.91 -28.26
CA GLY A 127 34.64 9.07 -29.28
C GLY A 127 35.48 7.80 -29.47
N ASP A 128 36.31 7.76 -30.51
CA ASP A 128 37.09 6.58 -30.89
C ASP A 128 38.35 6.44 -30.00
N THR A 129 38.15 6.14 -28.70
CA THR A 129 39.18 6.19 -27.64
C THR A 129 40.34 5.20 -27.79
N TRP A 130 40.21 4.17 -28.63
CA TRP A 130 41.29 3.23 -28.97
C TRP A 130 42.41 3.83 -29.82
N ASP A 131 42.23 5.02 -30.40
CA ASP A 131 43.31 5.74 -31.09
C ASP A 131 44.27 6.45 -30.09
N ASN A 132 44.17 6.15 -28.79
CA ASN A 132 44.93 6.70 -27.66
C ASN A 132 45.35 5.58 -26.69
N ASP A 133 46.12 5.93 -25.64
CA ASP A 133 46.30 5.06 -24.47
C ASP A 133 44.96 4.88 -23.76
N VAL A 134 44.45 3.66 -23.82
CA VAL A 134 43.11 3.32 -23.32
C VAL A 134 43.12 1.99 -22.58
N PHE A 135 42.35 1.94 -21.50
CA PHE A 135 42.02 0.72 -20.79
C PHE A 135 40.57 0.34 -21.08
N GLU A 136 40.35 -0.88 -21.57
CA GLU A 136 39.04 -1.36 -22.03
C GLU A 136 38.56 -2.56 -21.19
N LEU A 137 37.27 -2.61 -20.93
CA LEU A 137 36.60 -3.68 -20.20
C LEU A 137 35.41 -4.20 -21.02
N PHE A 138 35.44 -5.50 -21.34
CA PHE A 138 34.34 -6.17 -22.02
C PHE A 138 33.67 -7.16 -21.09
N PHE A 139 32.35 -7.11 -20.97
CA PHE A 139 31.58 -8.01 -20.13
C PHE A 139 30.50 -8.74 -20.92
N LYS A 140 30.50 -10.08 -20.84
CA LYS A 140 29.47 -10.96 -21.38
C LYS A 140 28.75 -11.68 -20.22
N PRO A 141 27.55 -11.21 -19.84
CA PRO A 141 26.84 -11.75 -18.67
C PRO A 141 26.32 -13.18 -18.79
N ALA A 142 26.13 -13.71 -20.01
CA ALA A 142 25.70 -15.10 -20.19
C ALA A 142 26.30 -15.74 -21.44
N ASN A 143 26.74 -16.99 -21.30
CA ASN A 143 27.36 -17.78 -22.37
C ASN A 143 26.39 -18.10 -23.52
N ASP A 144 25.11 -18.34 -23.23
CA ASP A 144 24.10 -18.75 -24.22
C ASP A 144 23.28 -17.58 -24.82
N LYS A 145 23.53 -16.34 -24.37
CA LYS A 145 22.84 -15.13 -24.83
C LYS A 145 23.75 -14.25 -25.69
N PRO A 146 23.22 -13.44 -26.63
CA PRO A 146 24.06 -12.73 -27.59
C PRO A 146 24.66 -11.41 -27.06
N GLY A 147 24.09 -10.82 -26.00
CA GLY A 147 24.49 -9.50 -25.50
C GLY A 147 25.83 -9.46 -24.77
N TYR A 148 26.52 -8.33 -24.89
CA TYR A 148 27.72 -7.96 -24.14
C TYR A 148 27.86 -6.43 -24.05
N TYR A 149 28.71 -5.97 -23.14
CA TYR A 149 29.03 -4.57 -22.88
C TYR A 149 30.50 -4.30 -23.14
N GLU A 150 30.78 -3.05 -23.43
CA GLU A 150 32.10 -2.50 -23.68
C GLU A 150 32.18 -1.15 -22.96
N PHE A 151 33.24 -0.96 -22.18
CA PHE A 151 33.55 0.28 -21.48
C PHE A 151 35.03 0.59 -21.71
N GLN A 152 35.36 1.83 -22.03
CA GLN A 152 36.75 2.26 -22.22
C GLN A 152 37.01 3.57 -21.46
N VAL A 153 38.24 3.75 -20.98
CA VAL A 153 38.72 5.00 -20.38
C VAL A 153 40.13 5.28 -20.86
N ASN A 154 40.35 6.44 -21.50
CA ASN A 154 41.69 6.84 -21.94
C ASN A 154 42.45 7.62 -20.84
N ALA A 155 43.76 7.84 -21.03
CA ALA A 155 44.60 8.58 -20.09
C ALA A 155 44.14 10.04 -19.82
N LYS A 156 43.19 10.58 -20.59
CA LYS A 156 42.58 11.90 -20.36
C LYS A 156 41.32 11.85 -19.48
N ASN A 157 40.90 10.66 -19.05
CA ASN A 157 39.61 10.38 -18.42
C ASN A 157 38.41 10.59 -19.37
N THR A 158 38.61 10.48 -20.68
CA THR A 158 37.52 10.39 -21.66
C THR A 158 36.96 8.97 -21.62
N VAL A 159 35.63 8.83 -21.64
CA VAL A 159 34.92 7.56 -21.53
C VAL A 159 34.21 7.19 -22.83
N PHE A 160 34.11 5.88 -23.07
CA PHE A 160 33.26 5.26 -24.09
C PHE A 160 32.46 4.15 -23.41
N ASP A 161 31.16 4.09 -23.66
CA ASP A 161 30.29 3.06 -23.09
C ASP A 161 29.22 2.56 -24.06
N MET A 162 28.99 1.24 -24.06
CA MET A 162 28.09 0.63 -25.03
C MET A 162 27.52 -0.72 -24.58
N PHE A 163 26.23 -0.92 -24.89
CA PHE A 163 25.61 -2.25 -24.90
C PHE A 163 25.38 -2.74 -26.32
N LEU A 164 26.00 -3.87 -26.67
CA LEU A 164 25.76 -4.57 -27.93
C LEU A 164 24.78 -5.73 -27.69
N PRO A 165 23.53 -5.67 -28.20
CA PRO A 165 22.57 -6.76 -28.02
C PRO A 165 22.97 -8.05 -28.76
N ARG A 166 23.87 -7.93 -29.73
CA ARG A 166 24.54 -9.02 -30.47
C ARG A 166 25.78 -8.47 -31.16
N ARG A 167 26.80 -9.32 -31.37
CA ARG A 167 28.00 -9.00 -32.18
C ARG A 167 27.57 -8.46 -33.56
N GLY A 168 28.07 -7.28 -33.95
CA GLY A 168 27.65 -6.60 -35.19
C GLY A 168 27.98 -5.10 -35.20
N HIS A 169 27.32 -4.33 -36.07
CA HIS A 169 27.62 -2.91 -36.32
C HIS A 169 27.46 -2.01 -35.08
N VAL A 170 28.61 -1.55 -34.56
CA VAL A 170 28.81 -0.72 -33.36
C VAL A 170 28.10 0.64 -33.42
N ALA A 171 28.23 1.38 -34.52
CA ALA A 171 27.85 2.79 -34.62
C ALA A 171 26.37 3.14 -34.36
N ARG A 172 25.46 2.16 -34.24
CA ARG A 172 24.04 2.40 -33.92
C ARG A 172 23.73 2.35 -32.41
N PHE A 173 24.69 1.91 -31.58
CA PHE A 173 24.45 1.58 -30.17
C PHE A 173 25.19 2.49 -29.17
N ARG A 174 26.11 3.37 -29.62
CA ARG A 174 26.71 4.44 -28.81
C ARG A 174 25.64 5.43 -28.33
N ARG A 175 25.61 5.73 -27.03
CA ARG A 175 24.59 6.56 -26.35
C ARG A 175 25.06 7.06 -24.97
N ALA A 176 25.89 8.10 -24.96
CA ALA A 176 26.33 8.82 -23.76
C ALA A 176 25.26 9.03 -22.65
N ASP A 177 23.98 9.32 -22.98
CA ASP A 177 22.89 9.51 -21.99
C ASP A 177 22.29 8.21 -21.41
N GLU A 178 22.77 7.02 -21.80
CA GLU A 178 22.19 5.73 -21.37
C GLU A 178 22.94 5.06 -20.19
N PHE A 179 24.20 5.42 -19.97
CA PHE A 179 25.09 4.84 -18.96
C PHE A 179 25.49 5.86 -17.88
N HIS A 180 25.97 5.34 -16.75
CA HIS A 180 26.28 6.10 -15.54
C HIS A 180 27.67 5.73 -15.00
N LEU A 181 28.60 5.40 -15.91
CA LEU A 181 30.01 5.12 -15.61
C LEU A 181 30.67 6.37 -14.99
N GLU A 182 31.17 6.24 -13.77
CA GLU A 182 31.97 7.28 -13.10
C GLU A 182 33.43 6.82 -13.02
N THR A 183 34.36 7.66 -13.46
CA THR A 183 35.80 7.33 -13.56
C THR A 183 36.70 8.45 -13.06
N LYS A 184 37.90 8.07 -12.62
CA LYS A 184 38.97 8.99 -12.30
C LYS A 184 40.33 8.44 -12.72
N VAL A 185 41.09 9.25 -13.46
CA VAL A 185 42.48 8.99 -13.86
C VAL A 185 43.46 9.82 -13.02
N VAL A 186 44.60 9.22 -12.69
CA VAL A 186 45.80 9.86 -12.13
C VAL A 186 46.99 9.56 -13.05
N LEU A 187 47.77 10.59 -13.37
CA LEU A 187 48.97 10.49 -14.20
C LEU A 187 50.25 10.64 -13.34
N ASP A 188 51.28 9.84 -13.62
CA ASP A 188 52.66 10.06 -13.17
C ASP A 188 53.52 10.43 -14.39
N GLY A 189 53.20 11.58 -14.99
CA GLY A 189 53.72 12.03 -16.27
C GLY A 189 52.99 13.27 -16.85
N THR A 190 53.31 13.66 -18.08
CA THR A 190 52.72 14.81 -18.79
C THR A 190 52.00 14.39 -20.07
N LEU A 191 50.66 14.36 -20.01
CA LEU A 191 49.82 13.92 -21.14
C LEU A 191 50.11 14.68 -22.46
N ASN A 192 50.35 13.92 -23.52
CA ASN A 192 50.70 14.35 -24.88
C ASN A 192 52.05 15.08 -25.01
N ASN A 193 52.99 14.85 -24.10
CA ASN A 193 54.36 15.37 -24.20
C ASN A 193 55.39 14.26 -24.42
N TRP A 194 55.68 13.96 -25.68
CA TRP A 194 56.65 12.94 -26.12
C TRP A 194 58.14 13.25 -25.80
N THR A 195 58.43 14.13 -24.83
CA THR A 195 59.79 14.64 -24.56
C THR A 195 60.21 14.63 -23.09
N ASP A 196 59.30 14.40 -22.15
CA ASP A 196 59.65 13.93 -20.80
C ASP A 196 59.56 12.40 -20.70
N GLY A 197 60.01 11.87 -19.56
CA GLY A 197 59.95 10.44 -19.26
C GLY A 197 58.84 10.19 -18.26
N ASP A 198 57.68 9.77 -18.76
CA ASP A 198 56.55 9.39 -17.93
C ASP A 198 56.84 8.06 -17.22
N LYS A 199 56.04 7.74 -16.20
CA LYS A 199 56.12 6.44 -15.49
C LYS A 199 54.84 5.63 -15.61
N GLY A 200 53.73 6.25 -15.95
CA GLY A 200 52.46 5.57 -16.10
C GLY A 200 51.25 6.38 -15.70
N TRP A 201 50.13 5.67 -15.65
CA TRP A 201 48.84 6.19 -15.22
C TRP A 201 48.03 5.11 -14.51
N SER A 202 47.06 5.56 -13.73
CA SER A 202 46.04 4.69 -13.15
C SER A 202 44.65 5.21 -13.46
N VAL A 203 43.71 4.27 -13.60
CA VAL A 203 42.28 4.55 -13.72
C VAL A 203 41.53 3.77 -12.66
N GLU A 204 40.60 4.45 -12.00
CA GLU A 204 39.59 3.85 -11.14
C GLU A 204 38.21 4.18 -11.70
N GLY A 205 37.25 3.28 -11.56
CA GLY A 205 35.87 3.56 -11.92
C GLY A 205 34.85 2.63 -11.30
N LYS A 206 33.60 3.06 -11.34
CA LYS A 206 32.42 2.28 -10.96
C LYS A 206 31.36 2.33 -12.05
N ILE A 207 30.70 1.19 -12.27
CA ILE A 207 29.59 1.03 -13.20
C ILE A 207 28.37 0.56 -12.38
N PRO A 208 27.30 1.36 -12.28
CA PRO A 208 26.09 0.95 -11.57
C PRO A 208 25.46 -0.29 -12.22
N TRP A 209 24.97 -1.24 -11.41
CA TRP A 209 24.31 -2.45 -11.91
C TRP A 209 23.07 -2.16 -12.76
N ARG A 210 22.51 -0.95 -12.63
CA ARG A 210 21.45 -0.40 -13.48
C ARG A 210 21.84 -0.38 -14.96
N ASP A 211 23.09 -0.13 -15.29
CA ASP A 211 23.55 -0.09 -16.69
C ASP A 211 23.52 -1.47 -17.33
N PHE A 212 23.65 -2.54 -16.52
CA PHE A 212 23.51 -3.93 -16.94
C PHE A 212 22.06 -4.43 -17.00
N ILE A 213 21.04 -3.56 -16.81
CA ILE A 213 19.63 -4.00 -16.67
C ILE A 213 19.09 -4.74 -17.90
N LYS A 214 19.58 -4.40 -19.11
CA LYS A 214 19.25 -5.07 -20.38
C LYS A 214 19.74 -6.52 -20.44
N THR A 215 20.53 -6.97 -19.48
CA THR A 215 20.96 -8.36 -19.29
C THR A 215 20.67 -8.85 -17.88
N GLY A 216 19.60 -8.34 -17.25
CA GLY A 216 19.13 -8.76 -15.93
C GLY A 216 19.81 -8.05 -14.75
N GLY A 217 20.77 -7.16 -15.01
CA GLY A 217 21.52 -6.42 -13.99
C GLY A 217 22.52 -7.26 -13.22
N ARG A 218 22.62 -7.01 -11.91
CA ARG A 218 23.57 -7.60 -10.97
C ARG A 218 23.73 -9.13 -11.12
N PRO A 219 24.95 -9.70 -11.01
CA PRO A 219 25.20 -11.13 -10.92
C PRO A 219 24.60 -11.77 -9.65
N ALA A 220 24.29 -13.06 -9.73
CA ALA A 220 24.11 -13.90 -8.55
C ALA A 220 25.47 -14.14 -7.85
N ILE A 221 25.42 -14.54 -6.59
CA ILE A 221 26.59 -15.08 -5.90
C ILE A 221 27.06 -16.33 -6.66
N ASP A 222 28.37 -16.47 -6.81
CA ASP A 222 29.06 -17.52 -7.55
C ASP A 222 28.75 -17.59 -9.05
N GLU A 223 28.04 -16.61 -9.61
CA GLU A 223 27.79 -16.55 -11.06
C GLU A 223 29.10 -16.31 -11.82
N VAL A 224 29.23 -16.97 -12.97
CA VAL A 224 30.39 -16.85 -13.86
C VAL A 224 30.00 -16.12 -15.13
N TRP A 225 30.59 -14.94 -15.33
CA TRP A 225 30.53 -14.20 -16.60
C TRP A 225 31.79 -14.46 -17.41
N LYS A 226 31.75 -14.07 -18.68
CA LYS A 226 32.96 -13.96 -19.50
C LYS A 226 33.39 -12.50 -19.58
N PHE A 227 34.69 -12.25 -19.53
CA PHE A 227 35.25 -10.92 -19.63
C PHE A 227 36.63 -10.91 -20.29
N VAL A 228 37.02 -9.75 -20.78
CA VAL A 228 38.40 -9.44 -21.12
C VAL A 228 38.69 -7.99 -20.72
N LEU A 229 39.92 -7.76 -20.28
CA LEU A 229 40.51 -6.46 -20.02
C LEU A 229 41.59 -6.24 -21.06
N CYS A 230 41.53 -5.13 -21.79
CA CYS A 230 42.48 -4.77 -22.84
C CYS A 230 43.20 -3.45 -22.50
N ARG A 231 44.38 -3.27 -23.08
CA ARG A 231 45.10 -2.01 -23.10
C ARG A 231 45.65 -1.76 -24.51
N TYR A 232 45.42 -0.55 -25.02
CA TYR A 232 46.29 0.05 -26.03
C TYR A 232 47.35 0.90 -25.32
N ASP A 233 48.57 0.81 -25.82
CA ASP A 233 49.79 1.42 -25.27
C ASP A 233 50.56 1.98 -26.48
N TYR A 234 50.52 3.29 -26.65
CA TYR A 234 51.09 4.03 -27.78
C TYR A 234 52.42 4.63 -27.36
N SER A 235 53.51 4.26 -28.05
CA SER A 235 54.82 4.86 -27.81
C SER A 235 55.50 5.28 -29.10
N ILE A 236 56.19 6.42 -29.08
CA ILE A 236 57.03 6.92 -30.18
C ILE A 236 58.23 6.01 -30.47
N GLU A 237 58.61 5.13 -29.55
CA GLU A 237 59.67 4.15 -29.78
C GLU A 237 59.21 2.95 -30.64
N TRP A 238 57.90 2.80 -30.91
CA TRP A 238 57.33 1.60 -31.52
C TRP A 238 56.63 1.88 -32.86
N GLU A 239 56.78 0.97 -33.82
CA GLU A 239 56.12 1.08 -35.14
C GLU A 239 54.58 0.93 -35.08
N THR A 240 54.07 0.29 -34.01
CA THR A 240 52.64 0.04 -33.77
C THR A 240 52.37 -0.01 -32.26
N PRO A 241 51.19 0.41 -31.77
CA PRO A 241 50.81 0.32 -30.36
C PRO A 241 50.77 -1.13 -29.86
N ASP A 242 51.02 -1.33 -28.56
CA ASP A 242 51.07 -2.65 -27.91
C ASP A 242 49.69 -3.10 -27.42
N LEU A 243 48.78 -3.43 -28.36
CA LEU A 243 47.45 -3.95 -28.05
C LEU A 243 47.52 -5.28 -27.29
N SER A 244 47.36 -5.22 -25.96
CA SER A 244 47.49 -6.35 -25.05
C SER A 244 46.21 -6.62 -24.28
N TRP A 245 45.97 -7.88 -23.89
CA TRP A 245 44.82 -8.27 -23.10
C TRP A 245 45.04 -9.54 -22.26
N ILE A 246 44.14 -9.78 -21.31
CA ILE A 246 44.12 -11.00 -20.48
C ILE A 246 43.56 -12.20 -21.26
N SER A 247 44.33 -13.28 -21.41
CA SER A 247 43.94 -14.44 -22.23
C SER A 247 43.99 -15.74 -21.42
N PRO A 248 42.91 -16.56 -21.42
CA PRO A 248 42.92 -17.86 -20.74
C PRO A 248 43.77 -18.91 -21.48
N LYS A 249 44.31 -18.59 -22.67
CA LYS A 249 45.10 -19.51 -23.50
C LYS A 249 46.27 -18.80 -24.19
N ALA A 250 47.46 -19.38 -24.07
CA ALA A 250 48.57 -19.05 -24.94
C ALA A 250 48.23 -19.37 -26.41
N SER A 251 48.54 -18.43 -27.31
CA SER A 251 48.62 -18.58 -28.77
C SER A 251 47.49 -19.37 -29.46
N LYS A 252 46.51 -18.67 -30.04
CA LYS A 252 45.63 -19.23 -31.09
C LYS A 252 45.86 -18.46 -32.40
N PRO A 253 45.87 -19.12 -33.58
CA PRO A 253 46.13 -18.45 -34.86
C PRO A 253 45.09 -17.39 -35.31
N ASN A 254 44.01 -17.17 -34.55
CA ASN A 254 42.93 -16.22 -34.84
C ASN A 254 42.30 -15.72 -33.52
N ALA A 255 43.12 -15.38 -32.51
CA ALA A 255 42.63 -14.79 -31.26
C ALA A 255 42.18 -13.34 -31.49
N ASP A 256 41.00 -12.97 -31.01
CA ASP A 256 40.40 -11.65 -31.20
C ASP A 256 39.54 -11.29 -29.98
N PHE A 257 39.76 -10.12 -29.39
CA PHE A 257 39.05 -9.65 -28.19
C PHE A 257 37.62 -9.14 -28.47
N HIS A 258 37.16 -9.14 -29.72
CA HIS A 258 35.73 -9.06 -30.05
C HIS A 258 35.05 -10.44 -30.04
N ARG A 259 35.85 -11.51 -29.86
CA ARG A 259 35.39 -12.90 -29.76
C ARG A 259 35.33 -13.36 -28.31
N TRP A 260 34.14 -13.26 -27.70
CA TRP A 260 33.87 -13.79 -26.36
C TRP A 260 34.18 -15.29 -26.18
N GLU A 261 34.34 -16.05 -27.27
CA GLU A 261 34.85 -17.42 -27.27
C GLU A 261 36.30 -17.51 -26.75
N ASP A 262 37.05 -16.40 -26.81
CA ASP A 262 38.44 -16.23 -26.38
C ASP A 262 38.59 -15.48 -25.03
N TYR A 263 37.48 -15.07 -24.39
CA TYR A 263 37.47 -14.38 -23.08
C TYR A 263 37.80 -15.30 -21.91
N SER A 264 38.40 -14.72 -20.87
CA SER A 264 38.54 -15.31 -19.55
C SER A 264 37.19 -15.40 -18.82
N GLU A 265 37.15 -16.20 -17.76
CA GLU A 265 35.98 -16.34 -16.88
C GLU A 265 36.16 -15.47 -15.62
N LEU A 266 35.09 -14.78 -15.23
CA LEU A 266 35.01 -13.95 -14.03
C LEU A 266 33.92 -14.50 -13.11
N LYS A 267 34.29 -14.91 -11.90
CA LYS A 267 33.37 -15.42 -10.89
C LYS A 267 33.06 -14.33 -9.84
N PHE A 268 31.78 -14.07 -9.61
CA PHE A 268 31.32 -13.09 -8.62
C PHE A 268 31.23 -13.71 -7.23
N ILE A 269 32.27 -13.52 -6.43
CA ILE A 269 32.35 -14.04 -5.05
C ILE A 269 31.49 -13.14 -4.16
N GLY A 270 30.53 -13.74 -3.46
CA GLY A 270 29.63 -13.03 -2.54
C GLY A 270 30.27 -12.64 -1.20
N PRO A 271 29.50 -12.06 -0.26
CA PRO A 271 30.00 -11.62 1.04
C PRO A 271 30.57 -12.80 1.85
N ASP A 272 31.75 -12.62 2.44
CA ASP A 272 32.33 -13.60 3.36
C ASP A 272 31.55 -13.61 4.69
N LYS A 273 30.82 -14.70 4.94
CA LYS A 273 29.99 -14.91 6.15
C LYS A 273 30.81 -15.05 7.44
N SER A 274 32.14 -15.19 7.34
CA SER A 274 33.06 -15.24 8.47
C SER A 274 33.74 -13.89 8.76
N GLU A 275 33.79 -12.97 7.79
CA GLU A 275 34.33 -11.61 7.95
C GLU A 275 33.24 -10.54 8.19
N ALA A 276 32.30 -10.80 9.11
CA ALA A 276 31.35 -9.79 9.58
C ALA A 276 32.05 -8.71 10.42
N LYS A 277 32.89 -7.88 9.78
CA LYS A 277 33.78 -6.88 10.40
C LYS A 277 33.04 -5.70 11.06
N ARG A 278 31.74 -5.51 10.78
CA ARG A 278 30.84 -4.55 11.47
C ARG A 278 29.70 -5.32 12.17
N PRO A 279 29.63 -5.34 13.52
CA PRO A 279 28.58 -6.05 14.24
C PRO A 279 27.20 -5.43 13.98
N PHE A 280 26.16 -6.27 14.01
CA PHE A 280 24.76 -5.89 13.75
C PHE A 280 23.99 -5.46 15.02
N GLY A 281 24.59 -5.61 16.21
CA GLY A 281 23.96 -5.39 17.51
C GLY A 281 22.99 -6.50 17.95
N ILE A 282 22.31 -7.16 17.01
CA ILE A 282 21.56 -8.39 17.23
C ILE A 282 22.16 -9.50 16.36
N ASP A 283 22.99 -10.37 16.96
CA ASP A 283 23.67 -11.45 16.23
C ASP A 283 22.68 -12.53 15.74
N LYS A 284 21.63 -12.80 16.52
CA LYS A 284 20.56 -13.75 16.19
C LYS A 284 19.29 -13.40 16.95
N LEU A 285 18.13 -13.54 16.30
CA LEU A 285 16.83 -13.36 16.95
C LEU A 285 16.49 -14.56 17.85
N GLU A 286 16.15 -14.31 19.11
CA GLU A 286 15.58 -15.34 19.98
C GLU A 286 14.12 -15.65 19.60
N PRO A 287 13.71 -16.93 19.52
CA PRO A 287 12.32 -17.31 19.28
C PRO A 287 11.32 -16.69 20.26
N LEU A 288 10.46 -15.79 19.78
CA LEU A 288 9.36 -15.25 20.57
C LEU A 288 8.24 -16.28 20.73
N THR A 289 8.35 -17.11 21.76
CA THR A 289 7.36 -18.12 22.16
C THR A 289 6.48 -17.67 23.34
N THR A 290 6.79 -16.53 23.95
CA THR A 290 6.17 -16.04 25.20
C THR A 290 4.95 -15.15 25.00
N SER A 291 4.71 -14.64 23.78
CA SER A 291 3.64 -13.68 23.51
C SER A 291 2.26 -14.27 23.83
N LYS A 292 1.49 -13.55 24.66
CA LYS A 292 0.10 -13.89 25.03
C LYS A 292 -0.92 -12.91 24.45
N VAL A 293 -0.49 -11.97 23.61
CA VAL A 293 -1.35 -10.94 23.00
C VAL A 293 -2.17 -11.56 21.86
N VAL A 294 -3.12 -12.43 22.20
CA VAL A 294 -3.97 -13.16 21.25
C VAL A 294 -5.42 -13.22 21.70
N GLY A 295 -6.34 -13.09 20.74
CA GLY A 295 -7.77 -12.98 20.99
C GLY A 295 -8.21 -11.55 21.28
N SER A 296 -9.30 -11.42 22.03
CA SER A 296 -9.88 -10.12 22.43
C SER A 296 -9.95 -10.00 23.96
N PRO A 297 -9.74 -8.80 24.53
CA PRO A 297 -10.05 -8.52 25.94
C PRO A 297 -11.55 -8.37 26.22
N GLU A 298 -12.34 -8.19 25.17
CA GLU A 298 -13.79 -8.01 25.23
C GLU A 298 -14.48 -9.38 25.17
N PRO A 299 -15.68 -9.55 25.77
CA PRO A 299 -16.45 -10.77 25.61
C PRO A 299 -16.78 -11.01 24.13
N PRO A 300 -16.93 -12.27 23.68
CA PRO A 300 -17.35 -12.56 22.32
C PRO A 300 -18.71 -11.91 22.04
N SER A 301 -18.84 -11.32 20.85
CA SER A 301 -20.08 -10.71 20.36
C SER A 301 -21.30 -11.63 20.55
N PRO A 302 -22.49 -11.12 20.90
CA PRO A 302 -23.69 -11.94 21.09
C PRO A 302 -24.02 -12.87 19.91
N PHE A 303 -23.72 -12.43 18.69
CA PHE A 303 -23.87 -13.21 17.46
C PHE A 303 -22.54 -13.39 16.75
N ARG A 304 -22.50 -14.40 15.88
CA ARG A 304 -21.47 -14.60 14.86
C ARG A 304 -22.12 -14.73 13.49
N THR A 305 -21.31 -14.59 12.44
CA THR A 305 -21.74 -14.68 11.04
C THR A 305 -21.41 -16.04 10.44
N ARG A 306 -22.32 -16.61 9.64
CA ARG A 306 -22.07 -17.83 8.85
C ARG A 306 -22.49 -17.61 7.39
N LYS A 307 -21.63 -17.97 6.43
CA LYS A 307 -21.97 -17.89 4.99
C LYS A 307 -23.28 -18.61 4.70
N ALA A 308 -24.19 -17.92 4.02
CA ALA A 308 -25.45 -18.46 3.54
C ALA A 308 -25.22 -19.32 2.28
N PHE A 309 -24.39 -18.84 1.36
CA PHE A 309 -24.14 -19.46 0.06
C PHE A 309 -22.63 -19.74 -0.12
N PRO A 310 -22.05 -20.69 0.63
CA PRO A 310 -20.59 -20.91 0.70
C PRO A 310 -19.92 -21.29 -0.63
N LYS A 311 -20.67 -21.86 -1.57
CA LYS A 311 -20.18 -22.23 -2.92
C LYS A 311 -20.40 -21.14 -3.96
N LEU A 312 -21.30 -20.18 -3.70
CA LEU A 312 -21.64 -19.11 -4.61
C LEU A 312 -20.58 -18.00 -4.52
N LYS A 313 -20.12 -17.56 -5.69
CA LYS A 313 -19.16 -16.47 -5.83
C LYS A 313 -19.87 -15.20 -6.23
N LEU A 314 -19.86 -14.18 -5.37
CA LEU A 314 -20.41 -12.87 -5.68
C LEU A 314 -19.28 -11.83 -5.72
N ASN A 315 -19.35 -10.89 -6.65
CA ASN A 315 -18.30 -9.90 -6.86
C ASN A 315 -18.87 -8.48 -6.69
N LEU A 316 -18.52 -7.85 -5.56
CA LEU A 316 -19.09 -6.57 -5.11
C LEU A 316 -20.63 -6.55 -5.06
N PRO A 317 -21.30 -7.44 -4.28
CA PRO A 317 -22.76 -7.40 -4.11
C PRO A 317 -23.22 -6.12 -3.36
N VAL A 318 -24.21 -5.42 -3.94
CA VAL A 318 -24.73 -4.12 -3.45
C VAL A 318 -26.05 -4.28 -2.69
N PHE A 319 -26.93 -5.16 -3.17
CA PHE A 319 -28.21 -5.47 -2.54
C PHE A 319 -28.61 -6.92 -2.84
N GLY A 320 -29.47 -7.50 -1.99
CA GLY A 320 -30.21 -8.72 -2.29
C GLY A 320 -31.69 -8.59 -1.90
N SER A 321 -32.57 -9.35 -2.55
CA SER A 321 -33.99 -9.44 -2.20
C SER A 321 -34.52 -10.83 -2.52
N HIS A 322 -35.37 -11.38 -1.66
CA HIS A 322 -36.22 -12.52 -1.99
C HIS A 322 -37.22 -12.14 -3.10
N VAL A 323 -37.54 -13.10 -3.99
CA VAL A 323 -38.61 -12.99 -4.99
C VAL A 323 -39.91 -13.57 -4.40
N PRO A 324 -40.95 -12.75 -4.15
CA PRO A 324 -42.15 -13.18 -3.42
C PRO A 324 -42.83 -14.41 -4.04
N GLY A 325 -43.18 -15.38 -3.19
CA GLY A 325 -43.86 -16.62 -3.61
C GLY A 325 -42.95 -17.69 -4.23
N SER A 326 -41.62 -17.57 -4.08
CA SER A 326 -40.64 -18.50 -4.67
C SER A 326 -39.49 -18.87 -3.71
N ASP A 327 -38.56 -19.69 -4.20
CA ASP A 327 -37.26 -20.00 -3.60
C ASP A 327 -36.10 -19.28 -4.33
N TRP A 328 -36.38 -18.16 -5.01
CA TRP A 328 -35.38 -17.36 -5.72
C TRP A 328 -34.96 -16.11 -4.93
N MET A 329 -33.65 -15.83 -4.96
CA MET A 329 -33.05 -14.57 -4.55
C MET A 329 -32.63 -13.77 -5.77
N LEU A 330 -32.81 -12.45 -5.73
CA LEU A 330 -32.14 -11.48 -6.58
C LEU A 330 -30.93 -10.88 -5.86
N ALA A 331 -29.92 -10.49 -6.63
CA ALA A 331 -28.86 -9.61 -6.15
C ALA A 331 -28.37 -8.66 -7.24
N GLY A 332 -27.84 -7.51 -6.83
CA GLY A 332 -27.13 -6.57 -7.70
C GLY A 332 -25.62 -6.64 -7.49
N LEU A 333 -24.84 -6.77 -8.57
CA LEU A 333 -23.37 -6.77 -8.56
C LEU A 333 -22.80 -5.48 -9.17
N GLN A 334 -21.55 -5.12 -8.83
CA GLN A 334 -20.91 -3.87 -9.31
C GLN A 334 -19.63 -4.03 -10.15
N LYS A 335 -18.89 -5.16 -10.09
CA LYS A 335 -17.67 -5.33 -10.93
C LYS A 335 -17.99 -5.44 -12.43
N LYS A 336 -19.14 -6.03 -12.75
CA LYS A 336 -19.85 -5.95 -14.03
C LYS A 336 -21.30 -5.70 -13.66
N THR A 337 -21.78 -4.46 -13.78
CA THR A 337 -23.07 -4.08 -13.18
C THR A 337 -24.20 -4.92 -13.74
N SER A 338 -24.82 -5.73 -12.89
CA SER A 338 -25.83 -6.69 -13.33
C SER A 338 -26.83 -7.05 -12.24
N LEU A 339 -28.07 -7.27 -12.65
CA LEU A 339 -29.09 -7.95 -11.86
C LEU A 339 -28.96 -9.45 -12.10
N ILE A 340 -28.72 -10.21 -11.03
CA ILE A 340 -28.61 -11.66 -11.06
C ILE A 340 -29.73 -12.32 -10.25
N ARG A 341 -29.98 -13.60 -10.51
CA ARG A 341 -30.91 -14.44 -9.75
C ARG A 341 -30.29 -15.80 -9.45
N PHE A 342 -30.49 -16.32 -8.24
CA PHE A 342 -30.02 -17.63 -7.82
C PHE A 342 -30.97 -18.27 -6.81
N LYS A 343 -30.88 -19.60 -6.64
CA LYS A 343 -31.73 -20.33 -5.69
C LYS A 343 -31.32 -20.04 -4.25
N ASP A 344 -32.30 -19.86 -3.37
CA ASP A 344 -32.10 -19.75 -1.93
C ASP A 344 -31.76 -21.13 -1.32
N ASN A 345 -30.54 -21.59 -1.60
CA ASN A 345 -30.06 -22.92 -1.23
C ASN A 345 -28.56 -22.83 -0.92
N PRO A 346 -28.07 -23.30 0.25
CA PRO A 346 -26.64 -23.23 0.59
C PRO A 346 -25.71 -23.99 -0.37
N ASP A 347 -26.23 -24.97 -1.12
CA ASP A 347 -25.49 -25.72 -2.13
C ASP A 347 -25.44 -25.05 -3.51
N VAL A 348 -25.99 -23.84 -3.67
CA VAL A 348 -26.00 -23.12 -4.95
C VAL A 348 -24.58 -22.70 -5.38
N GLU A 349 -24.20 -23.05 -6.61
CA GLU A 349 -22.84 -22.84 -7.15
C GLU A 349 -22.79 -21.77 -8.25
N SER A 350 -23.94 -21.39 -8.81
CA SER A 350 -24.08 -20.46 -9.94
C SER A 350 -25.33 -19.58 -9.85
N TYR A 351 -25.39 -18.56 -10.70
CA TYR A 351 -26.52 -17.63 -10.83
C TYR A 351 -26.86 -17.37 -12.30
N ASP A 352 -28.12 -17.03 -12.58
CA ASP A 352 -28.57 -16.48 -13.85
C ASP A 352 -28.31 -14.97 -13.87
N THR A 353 -27.82 -14.41 -14.98
CA THR A 353 -27.81 -12.96 -15.19
C THR A 353 -29.10 -12.55 -15.90
N LEU A 354 -29.93 -11.72 -15.26
CA LEU A 354 -31.21 -11.25 -15.80
C LEU A 354 -31.07 -9.99 -16.64
N LEU A 355 -30.19 -9.08 -16.24
CA LEU A 355 -29.94 -7.81 -16.92
C LEU A 355 -28.52 -7.33 -16.65
N GLU A 356 -27.83 -6.88 -17.69
CA GLU A 356 -26.54 -6.19 -17.59
C GLU A 356 -26.74 -4.70 -17.89
N PHE A 357 -26.00 -3.86 -17.17
CA PHE A 357 -26.02 -2.41 -17.30
C PHE A 357 -24.66 -1.91 -17.82
N PRO A 358 -24.58 -0.68 -18.37
CA PRO A 358 -23.32 0.00 -18.61
C PRO A 358 -22.42 0.03 -17.35
N ALA A 359 -21.11 0.02 -17.52
CA ALA A 359 -20.15 -0.17 -16.43
C ALA A 359 -20.14 0.99 -15.41
N GLU A 360 -20.56 2.18 -15.84
CA GLU A 360 -20.75 3.39 -15.04
C GLU A 360 -22.06 3.42 -14.23
N THR A 361 -22.98 2.49 -14.50
CA THR A 361 -24.24 2.35 -13.76
C THR A 361 -23.98 1.67 -12.42
N ILE A 362 -24.64 2.18 -11.37
CA ILE A 362 -24.79 1.52 -10.08
C ILE A 362 -26.27 1.19 -9.90
N ILE A 363 -26.57 -0.03 -9.44
CA ILE A 363 -27.91 -0.46 -9.05
C ILE A 363 -27.98 -0.53 -7.53
N TYR A 364 -28.87 0.27 -6.93
CA TYR A 364 -28.91 0.47 -5.48
C TYR A 364 -29.82 -0.53 -4.76
N ASN A 365 -30.98 -0.85 -5.34
CA ASN A 365 -31.94 -1.84 -4.82
C ASN A 365 -32.88 -2.35 -5.94
N ALA A 366 -33.57 -3.47 -5.69
CA ALA A 366 -34.78 -3.88 -6.39
C ALA A 366 -35.92 -4.22 -5.39
N THR A 367 -37.08 -3.60 -5.57
CA THR A 367 -38.27 -3.76 -4.70
C THR A 367 -39.46 -4.29 -5.50
N PHE A 368 -40.20 -5.23 -4.92
CA PHE A 368 -41.41 -5.81 -5.53
C PHE A 368 -42.68 -5.03 -5.16
N HIS A 369 -43.65 -5.01 -6.07
CA HIS A 369 -44.98 -4.48 -5.79
C HIS A 369 -45.70 -5.32 -4.72
N PRO A 370 -46.53 -4.74 -3.83
CA PRO A 370 -47.31 -5.51 -2.85
C PRO A 370 -48.28 -6.52 -3.52
N LYS A 371 -48.71 -6.21 -4.76
CA LYS A 371 -49.52 -7.08 -5.62
C LYS A 371 -48.70 -7.83 -6.69
N PHE A 372 -47.43 -8.15 -6.42
CA PHE A 372 -46.54 -8.81 -7.39
C PHE A 372 -47.17 -10.08 -8.00
N SER A 373 -47.86 -10.89 -7.20
CA SER A 373 -48.60 -12.07 -7.64
C SER A 373 -49.69 -11.81 -8.70
N GLU A 374 -50.15 -10.57 -8.83
CA GLU A 374 -51.18 -10.14 -9.78
C GLU A 374 -50.57 -9.40 -10.99
N ASN A 375 -49.62 -8.50 -10.75
CA ASN A 375 -49.12 -7.56 -11.77
C ASN A 375 -47.69 -7.85 -12.28
N GLY A 376 -46.92 -8.68 -11.57
CA GLY A 376 -45.54 -9.00 -11.91
C GLY A 376 -44.55 -7.83 -11.79
N PHE A 377 -44.91 -6.73 -11.11
CA PHE A 377 -44.07 -5.52 -11.10
C PHE A 377 -42.95 -5.58 -10.05
N LEU A 378 -41.73 -5.23 -10.50
CA LEU A 378 -40.60 -4.87 -9.66
C LEU A 378 -40.00 -3.54 -10.10
N PHE A 379 -39.31 -2.86 -9.19
CA PHE A 379 -38.76 -1.51 -9.37
C PHE A 379 -37.29 -1.52 -9.01
N ILE A 380 -36.43 -1.01 -9.90
CA ILE A 380 -34.98 -0.94 -9.72
C ILE A 380 -34.57 0.52 -9.61
N GLY A 381 -33.81 0.85 -8.57
CA GLY A 381 -33.16 2.15 -8.42
C GLY A 381 -31.74 2.12 -8.99
N SER A 382 -31.40 3.05 -9.91
CA SER A 382 -30.08 3.08 -10.56
C SER A 382 -29.59 4.48 -10.91
N THR A 383 -28.28 4.64 -11.09
CA THR A 383 -27.68 5.78 -11.80
C THR A 383 -27.74 5.60 -13.33
N GLY A 384 -27.38 6.63 -14.09
CA GLY A 384 -27.09 6.56 -15.52
C GLY A 384 -26.91 7.93 -16.17
N LEU A 385 -26.65 7.95 -17.48
CA LEU A 385 -26.81 9.17 -18.30
C LEU A 385 -28.31 9.48 -18.46
N ALA A 386 -28.68 10.76 -18.35
CA ALA A 386 -30.05 11.27 -18.46
C ALA A 386 -30.81 10.68 -19.66
N SER A 387 -32.06 10.28 -19.44
CA SER A 387 -32.87 9.66 -20.50
C SER A 387 -33.18 10.64 -21.63
N THR A 388 -33.40 10.12 -22.85
CA THR A 388 -33.70 10.95 -24.01
C THR A 388 -35.05 11.65 -23.84
N GLY A 389 -35.04 12.96 -23.63
CA GLY A 389 -36.24 13.77 -23.34
C GLY A 389 -36.40 14.14 -21.86
N PHE A 390 -35.54 13.64 -20.97
CA PHE A 390 -35.35 14.26 -19.66
C PHE A 390 -34.77 15.67 -19.85
N VAL A 391 -35.43 16.66 -19.26
CA VAL A 391 -34.98 18.05 -19.25
C VAL A 391 -34.57 18.39 -17.82
N PRO A 392 -33.26 18.55 -17.55
CA PRO A 392 -32.77 19.00 -16.24
C PRO A 392 -33.48 20.29 -15.76
N GLU A 393 -33.69 20.43 -14.45
CA GLU A 393 -34.25 21.66 -13.90
C GLU A 393 -33.29 22.83 -14.16
N SER A 394 -33.76 23.82 -14.91
CA SER A 394 -32.94 24.88 -15.51
C SER A 394 -32.34 25.91 -14.54
N ALA A 395 -32.37 25.64 -13.23
CA ALA A 395 -31.75 26.49 -12.23
C ALA A 395 -30.22 26.40 -12.31
N GLU A 396 -29.55 27.56 -12.32
CA GLU A 396 -28.09 27.69 -12.53
C GLU A 396 -27.25 26.75 -11.65
N ARG A 397 -27.69 26.51 -10.40
CA ARG A 397 -27.02 25.65 -9.42
C ARG A 397 -26.89 24.17 -9.83
N PHE A 398 -27.78 23.65 -10.69
CA PHE A 398 -27.78 22.24 -11.08
C PHE A 398 -26.95 21.92 -12.32
N LYS A 399 -26.48 22.95 -13.05
CA LYS A 399 -25.66 22.78 -14.27
C LYS A 399 -24.37 21.99 -14.07
N GLN A 400 -23.89 21.86 -12.83
CA GLN A 400 -22.68 21.10 -12.50
C GLN A 400 -22.82 19.58 -12.72
N PHE A 401 -24.03 19.02 -12.78
CA PHE A 401 -24.28 17.57 -12.77
C PHE A 401 -24.02 16.82 -14.08
N LYS A 402 -23.54 17.50 -15.14
CA LYS A 402 -23.00 16.91 -16.39
C LYS A 402 -23.77 15.66 -16.89
N GLU A 403 -25.07 15.82 -17.13
CA GLU A 403 -25.94 14.80 -17.73
C GLU A 403 -26.11 13.49 -16.92
N LYS A 404 -25.68 13.44 -15.65
CA LYS A 404 -25.94 12.30 -14.77
C LYS A 404 -27.33 12.40 -14.13
N SER A 405 -28.06 11.29 -14.17
CA SER A 405 -29.34 11.14 -13.48
C SER A 405 -29.40 9.87 -12.63
N VAL A 406 -30.36 9.88 -11.73
CA VAL A 406 -30.78 8.75 -10.91
C VAL A 406 -32.24 8.48 -11.22
N ARG A 407 -32.63 7.21 -11.31
CA ARG A 407 -33.99 6.83 -11.70
C ARG A 407 -34.51 5.62 -10.93
N ILE A 408 -35.84 5.58 -10.78
CA ILE A 408 -36.56 4.36 -10.44
C ILE A 408 -37.24 3.84 -11.71
N THR A 409 -36.90 2.62 -12.13
CA THR A 409 -37.43 1.98 -13.34
C THR A 409 -38.24 0.74 -12.97
N ARG A 410 -39.50 0.70 -13.39
CA ARG A 410 -40.37 -0.49 -13.28
C ARG A 410 -40.04 -1.49 -14.38
N TYR A 411 -39.99 -2.76 -14.02
CA TYR A 411 -39.92 -3.92 -14.91
C TYR A 411 -41.06 -4.90 -14.59
N ARG A 412 -41.23 -5.89 -15.46
CA ARG A 412 -42.09 -7.06 -15.28
C ARG A 412 -41.25 -8.32 -15.11
N MET A 413 -41.66 -9.13 -14.16
CA MET A 413 -41.28 -10.53 -14.01
C MET A 413 -42.57 -11.33 -13.89
N ASP A 414 -42.70 -12.43 -14.63
CA ASP A 414 -43.90 -13.28 -14.55
C ASP A 414 -44.01 -13.89 -13.14
N PRO A 415 -45.12 -13.73 -12.41
CA PRO A 415 -45.21 -14.17 -11.02
C PRO A 415 -45.38 -15.69 -10.83
N LYS A 416 -45.39 -16.48 -11.92
CA LYS A 416 -45.52 -17.95 -11.91
C LYS A 416 -44.28 -18.65 -12.44
N THR A 417 -43.68 -18.15 -13.53
CA THR A 417 -42.43 -18.70 -14.10
C THR A 417 -41.18 -17.98 -13.57
N PHE A 418 -41.35 -16.79 -13.00
CA PHE A 418 -40.29 -15.87 -12.57
C PHE A 418 -39.38 -15.41 -13.72
N GLU A 419 -39.82 -15.54 -14.98
CA GLU A 419 -39.11 -15.01 -16.14
C GLU A 419 -39.13 -13.48 -16.13
N PHE A 420 -37.96 -12.87 -16.26
CA PHE A 420 -37.77 -11.42 -16.24
C PHE A 420 -37.79 -10.85 -17.66
N ASP A 421 -38.59 -9.83 -17.92
CA ASP A 421 -38.62 -9.13 -19.21
C ASP A 421 -37.82 -7.81 -19.15
N PRO A 422 -36.56 -7.76 -19.65
CA PRO A 422 -35.78 -6.53 -19.68
C PRO A 422 -36.37 -5.45 -20.61
N LYS A 423 -37.26 -5.81 -21.55
CA LYS A 423 -37.89 -4.86 -22.49
C LYS A 423 -39.10 -4.14 -21.89
N SER A 424 -39.60 -4.61 -20.75
CA SER A 424 -40.72 -3.99 -20.02
C SER A 424 -40.38 -2.70 -19.27
N ALA A 425 -39.11 -2.25 -19.37
CA ALA A 425 -38.56 -1.09 -18.68
C ALA A 425 -39.43 0.17 -18.84
N HIS A 426 -39.84 0.75 -17.71
CA HIS A 426 -40.65 1.97 -17.68
C HIS A 426 -40.20 2.86 -16.52
N ILE A 427 -39.62 4.02 -16.83
CA ILE A 427 -39.16 4.99 -15.83
C ILE A 427 -40.38 5.54 -15.08
N ILE A 428 -40.34 5.47 -13.75
CA ILE A 428 -41.38 6.02 -12.85
C ILE A 428 -40.98 7.43 -12.40
N LEU A 429 -39.72 7.61 -12.02
CA LEU A 429 -39.15 8.86 -11.51
C LEU A 429 -37.69 8.97 -11.95
N GLU A 430 -37.25 10.18 -12.31
CA GLU A 430 -35.87 10.49 -12.68
C GLU A 430 -35.50 11.89 -12.14
N TRP A 431 -34.28 12.08 -11.66
CA TRP A 431 -33.74 13.34 -11.14
C TRP A 431 -32.22 13.43 -11.31
N GLU A 432 -31.65 14.63 -11.34
CA GLU A 432 -30.19 14.84 -11.45
C GLU A 432 -29.46 14.54 -10.14
N SER A 433 -28.27 13.94 -10.25
CA SER A 433 -27.37 13.70 -9.11
C SER A 433 -25.97 13.28 -9.59
N ASP A 434 -24.93 13.85 -8.98
CA ASP A 434 -23.51 13.52 -9.20
C ASP A 434 -22.87 12.87 -7.95
N GLY A 435 -23.71 12.33 -7.06
CA GLY A 435 -23.31 11.74 -5.78
C GLY A 435 -24.49 11.74 -4.80
N HIS A 436 -24.34 11.03 -3.67
CA HIS A 436 -25.40 10.89 -2.65
C HIS A 436 -26.79 10.58 -3.27
N SER A 437 -26.83 9.62 -4.19
CA SER A 437 -27.99 9.40 -5.07
C SER A 437 -29.29 9.03 -4.34
N GLY A 438 -29.21 8.36 -3.19
CA GLY A 438 -30.35 7.64 -2.60
C GLY A 438 -30.78 6.49 -3.51
N ALA A 439 -31.98 6.60 -4.09
CA ALA A 439 -32.60 5.66 -5.03
C ALA A 439 -33.04 4.31 -4.43
N ASP A 440 -32.92 4.11 -3.12
CA ASP A 440 -33.61 3.00 -2.47
C ASP A 440 -35.10 3.34 -2.26
N CYS A 441 -35.96 2.33 -2.35
CA CYS A 441 -37.41 2.49 -2.41
C CYS A 441 -38.17 1.30 -1.80
N VAL A 442 -39.31 1.59 -1.17
CA VAL A 442 -40.22 0.59 -0.56
C VAL A 442 -41.68 1.00 -0.75
N PHE A 443 -42.59 0.03 -0.59
CA PHE A 443 -44.01 0.33 -0.44
C PHE A 443 -44.39 0.39 1.04
N GLY A 444 -45.07 1.46 1.44
CA GLY A 444 -45.63 1.59 2.78
C GLY A 444 -46.78 0.60 3.04
N ASN A 445 -47.26 0.58 4.28
CA ASN A 445 -48.50 -0.13 4.63
C ASN A 445 -49.77 0.61 4.19
N ASP A 446 -49.65 1.88 3.78
CA ASP A 446 -50.69 2.65 3.08
C ASP A 446 -50.78 2.29 1.58
N GLY A 447 -49.93 1.38 1.09
CA GLY A 447 -49.89 0.95 -0.31
C GLY A 447 -49.15 1.91 -1.24
N LEU A 448 -48.64 3.04 -0.73
CA LEU A 448 -47.98 4.07 -1.51
C LEU A 448 -46.48 3.81 -1.60
N PHE A 449 -45.85 4.41 -2.61
CA PHE A 449 -44.46 4.17 -2.96
C PHE A 449 -43.54 5.27 -2.40
N TYR A 450 -42.52 4.85 -1.67
CA TYR A 450 -41.59 5.73 -0.97
C TYR A 450 -40.20 5.63 -1.61
N VAL A 451 -39.57 6.76 -1.90
CA VAL A 451 -38.28 6.83 -2.61
C VAL A 451 -37.32 7.78 -1.90
N THR A 452 -36.12 7.31 -1.62
CA THR A 452 -35.05 8.10 -1.01
C THR A 452 -34.27 8.91 -2.04
N THR A 453 -33.90 10.14 -1.68
CA THR A 453 -33.00 10.99 -2.47
C THR A 453 -32.03 11.69 -1.52
N GLY A 454 -30.72 11.65 -1.79
CA GLY A 454 -29.74 12.46 -1.06
C GLY A 454 -29.53 13.83 -1.69
N ASP A 455 -28.52 14.57 -1.25
CA ASP A 455 -28.29 15.97 -1.65
C ASP A 455 -27.85 16.15 -3.12
N GLY A 456 -27.52 15.05 -3.80
CA GLY A 456 -27.13 15.02 -5.21
C GLY A 456 -25.67 15.40 -5.47
N THR A 457 -24.91 15.71 -4.42
CA THR A 457 -23.49 16.10 -4.50
C THR A 457 -22.58 14.96 -4.03
N SER A 458 -21.27 15.12 -4.20
CA SER A 458 -20.27 14.20 -3.64
C SER A 458 -19.63 14.70 -2.33
N ASP A 459 -19.95 15.92 -1.88
CA ASP A 459 -19.35 16.53 -0.68
C ASP A 459 -20.23 17.70 -0.17
N SER A 460 -20.50 17.74 1.13
CA SER A 460 -20.90 18.93 1.90
C SER A 460 -22.08 19.77 1.37
N ASP A 461 -22.98 19.19 0.54
CA ASP A 461 -24.16 19.85 -0.03
C ASP A 461 -23.84 21.24 -0.62
N LEU A 462 -22.92 21.27 -1.60
CA LEU A 462 -22.42 22.51 -2.22
C LEU A 462 -23.47 23.38 -2.94
N ILE A 463 -24.71 22.88 -3.07
CA ILE A 463 -25.83 23.57 -3.75
C ILE A 463 -27.06 23.77 -2.83
N GLU A 464 -26.91 23.51 -1.54
CA GLU A 464 -27.88 23.77 -0.46
C GLU A 464 -29.26 23.10 -0.67
N THR A 465 -29.30 21.87 -1.18
CA THR A 465 -30.54 21.09 -1.37
C THR A 465 -31.10 20.52 -0.07
N GLY A 466 -30.26 20.33 0.96
CA GLY A 466 -30.63 19.78 2.25
C GLY A 466 -31.87 20.44 2.88
N GLN A 467 -31.84 21.78 2.93
CA GLN A 467 -32.93 22.61 3.45
C GLN A 467 -33.83 23.22 2.34
N GLY A 468 -33.49 23.00 1.07
CA GLY A 468 -34.30 23.39 -0.08
C GLY A 468 -35.58 22.56 -0.18
N MET A 469 -36.70 23.20 -0.53
CA MET A 469 -38.00 22.54 -0.70
C MET A 469 -38.41 22.44 -2.18
N ASP A 470 -37.72 23.13 -3.06
CA ASP A 470 -38.04 23.36 -4.47
C ASP A 470 -37.51 22.25 -5.40
N HIS A 471 -36.71 21.30 -4.91
CA HIS A 471 -36.18 20.17 -5.67
C HIS A 471 -36.44 18.82 -5.00
N LEU A 472 -36.33 17.73 -5.78
CA LEU A 472 -36.50 16.35 -5.31
C LEU A 472 -35.34 15.82 -4.44
N LEU A 473 -34.21 16.53 -4.37
CA LEU A 473 -32.99 16.09 -3.65
C LEU A 473 -33.08 16.35 -2.14
N SER A 474 -32.42 15.53 -1.33
CA SER A 474 -32.44 15.52 0.15
C SER A 474 -33.83 15.26 0.74
N LYS A 475 -34.55 14.26 0.22
CA LYS A 475 -35.95 13.95 0.57
C LYS A 475 -36.16 12.46 0.84
N LEU A 476 -37.20 12.19 1.63
CA LEU A 476 -38.02 11.01 1.42
C LEU A 476 -39.26 11.46 0.64
N LEU A 477 -39.48 10.88 -0.53
CA LEU A 477 -40.63 11.12 -1.38
C LEU A 477 -41.73 10.08 -1.09
N ARG A 478 -43.00 10.45 -1.28
CA ARG A 478 -44.17 9.55 -1.21
C ARG A 478 -45.12 9.85 -2.36
N ILE A 479 -45.34 8.86 -3.23
CA ILE A 479 -46.10 8.99 -4.48
C ILE A 479 -47.07 7.80 -4.69
N ASP A 480 -48.13 8.01 -5.45
CA ASP A 480 -49.06 6.96 -5.88
C ASP A 480 -48.76 6.57 -7.33
N ILE A 481 -48.25 5.34 -7.52
CA ILE A 481 -47.90 4.79 -8.84
C ILE A 481 -49.00 3.90 -9.43
N ASP A 482 -49.99 3.48 -8.62
CA ASP A 482 -51.13 2.66 -9.04
C ASP A 482 -52.22 3.56 -9.68
N HIS A 483 -52.31 4.84 -9.27
CA HIS A 483 -53.27 5.83 -9.76
C HIS A 483 -52.57 7.09 -10.31
N PRO A 484 -51.85 7.03 -11.45
CA PRO A 484 -51.15 8.17 -12.01
C PRO A 484 -52.08 9.29 -12.50
N ASP A 485 -51.63 10.55 -12.43
CA ASP A 485 -52.31 11.68 -13.07
C ASP A 485 -52.31 11.50 -14.60
N PRO A 486 -53.30 12.03 -15.35
CA PRO A 486 -53.29 11.99 -16.81
C PRO A 486 -51.99 12.53 -17.41
N GLY A 487 -51.29 11.67 -18.17
CA GLY A 487 -50.01 12.00 -18.81
C GLY A 487 -48.77 11.90 -17.91
N LYS A 488 -48.90 11.44 -16.66
CA LYS A 488 -47.79 11.17 -15.74
C LYS A 488 -47.60 9.67 -15.47
N THR A 489 -46.51 9.35 -14.80
CA THR A 489 -46.13 8.01 -14.32
C THR A 489 -46.58 7.74 -12.88
N TYR A 490 -47.01 8.77 -12.15
CA TYR A 490 -47.55 8.71 -10.78
C TYR A 490 -48.46 9.92 -10.52
N SER A 491 -49.20 9.91 -9.41
CA SER A 491 -49.86 11.09 -8.83
C SER A 491 -49.34 11.35 -7.41
N VAL A 492 -49.62 12.54 -6.87
CA VAL A 492 -49.17 12.94 -5.54
C VAL A 492 -50.32 12.82 -4.54
N PRO A 493 -50.16 12.06 -3.44
CA PRO A 493 -51.16 11.94 -2.39
C PRO A 493 -51.54 13.31 -1.80
N LYS A 494 -52.84 13.59 -1.72
CA LYS A 494 -53.38 14.88 -1.22
C LYS A 494 -53.06 15.15 0.26
N ASP A 495 -52.72 14.10 1.00
CA ASP A 495 -52.32 14.12 2.41
C ASP A 495 -50.80 14.25 2.62
N ASN A 496 -49.99 14.42 1.56
CA ASN A 496 -48.57 14.74 1.72
C ASN A 496 -48.38 16.09 2.45
N PRO A 497 -47.37 16.23 3.32
CA PRO A 497 -47.25 17.38 4.24
C PRO A 497 -47.05 18.74 3.57
N PHE A 498 -46.50 18.80 2.36
CA PHE A 498 -46.10 20.05 1.72
C PHE A 498 -46.91 20.42 0.46
N VAL A 499 -48.00 19.71 0.14
CA VAL A 499 -48.83 19.96 -1.06
C VAL A 499 -49.37 21.40 -1.13
N GLY A 500 -49.67 22.01 0.03
CA GLY A 500 -50.13 23.40 0.12
C GLY A 500 -49.01 24.45 0.19
N LEU A 501 -47.74 24.05 0.26
CA LEU A 501 -46.62 24.98 0.42
C LEU A 501 -46.14 25.47 -0.95
N LYS A 502 -46.42 26.73 -1.27
CA LYS A 502 -46.08 27.34 -2.57
C LYS A 502 -44.58 27.22 -2.85
N GLY A 503 -44.24 26.59 -3.98
CA GLY A 503 -42.86 26.39 -4.42
C GLY A 503 -42.14 25.20 -3.78
N ALA A 504 -42.83 24.40 -2.94
CA ALA A 504 -42.32 23.11 -2.51
C ALA A 504 -42.68 22.00 -3.50
N ARG A 505 -41.84 20.97 -3.60
CA ARG A 505 -42.12 19.72 -4.29
C ARG A 505 -43.18 18.91 -3.52
N PRO A 506 -44.42 18.78 -4.03
CA PRO A 506 -45.52 18.15 -3.29
C PRO A 506 -45.31 16.65 -3.03
N GLU A 507 -44.38 16.01 -3.75
CA GLU A 507 -43.91 14.64 -3.55
C GLU A 507 -43.22 14.44 -2.17
N THR A 508 -42.78 15.52 -1.53
CA THR A 508 -42.01 15.46 -0.28
C THR A 508 -42.84 14.93 0.90
N TRP A 509 -42.34 13.87 1.53
CA TRP A 509 -42.83 13.35 2.81
C TRP A 509 -41.99 13.84 4.00
N ALA A 510 -40.65 13.82 3.87
CA ALA A 510 -39.70 14.37 4.83
C ALA A 510 -38.45 14.89 4.10
N TYR A 511 -37.65 15.75 4.74
CA TYR A 511 -36.47 16.38 4.13
C TYR A 511 -35.31 16.57 5.12
N GLY A 512 -34.18 17.09 4.64
CA GLY A 512 -32.97 17.27 5.45
C GLY A 512 -32.11 16.01 5.55
N PHE A 513 -32.14 15.14 4.54
CA PHE A 513 -31.24 13.98 4.42
C PHE A 513 -29.98 14.34 3.63
N ARG A 514 -28.85 13.70 3.96
CA ARG A 514 -27.59 13.82 3.22
C ARG A 514 -27.48 12.73 2.16
N ASN A 515 -27.34 11.49 2.61
CA ASN A 515 -27.13 10.31 1.78
C ASN A 515 -27.93 9.13 2.36
N PRO A 516 -29.27 9.12 2.17
CA PRO A 516 -30.14 8.06 2.66
C PRO A 516 -29.93 6.77 1.85
N TRP A 517 -29.16 5.81 2.38
CA TRP A 517 -28.64 4.66 1.64
C TRP A 517 -29.59 3.45 1.63
N ARG A 518 -30.23 3.13 2.76
CA ARG A 518 -31.29 2.10 2.84
C ARG A 518 -32.56 2.60 3.48
N ILE A 519 -33.68 2.14 2.94
CA ILE A 519 -35.02 2.33 3.49
C ILE A 519 -35.73 0.99 3.70
N THR A 520 -36.45 0.87 4.82
CA THR A 520 -37.33 -0.27 5.12
C THR A 520 -38.68 0.24 5.59
N CYS A 521 -39.76 -0.42 5.18
CA CYS A 521 -41.06 -0.33 5.84
C CYS A 521 -41.27 -1.62 6.66
N ASP A 522 -41.44 -1.51 7.98
CA ASP A 522 -41.87 -2.67 8.78
C ASP A 522 -43.33 -2.98 8.47
N ARG A 523 -43.57 -4.14 7.86
CA ARG A 523 -44.92 -4.59 7.50
C ARG A 523 -45.84 -4.80 8.69
N LYS A 524 -45.33 -5.00 9.91
CA LYS A 524 -46.18 -5.19 11.10
C LYS A 524 -46.64 -3.88 11.75
N THR A 525 -45.80 -2.85 11.76
CA THR A 525 -46.09 -1.56 12.42
C THR A 525 -46.47 -0.45 11.44
N GLY A 526 -46.00 -0.52 10.20
CA GLY A 526 -46.05 0.58 9.23
C GLY A 526 -44.93 1.62 9.40
N ASP A 527 -44.02 1.43 10.35
CA ASP A 527 -42.89 2.34 10.56
C ASP A 527 -41.91 2.27 9.40
N ILE A 528 -41.50 3.44 8.90
CA ILE A 528 -40.46 3.59 7.89
C ILE A 528 -39.14 3.95 8.56
N TRP A 529 -38.09 3.20 8.26
CA TRP A 529 -36.74 3.39 8.78
C TRP A 529 -35.78 3.72 7.65
N VAL A 530 -34.94 4.74 7.82
CA VAL A 530 -33.93 5.19 6.84
C VAL A 530 -32.57 5.28 7.52
N GLY A 531 -31.57 4.58 6.97
CA GLY A 531 -30.17 4.81 7.29
C GLY A 531 -29.61 5.95 6.44
N ASN A 532 -28.98 6.95 7.07
CA ASN A 532 -28.43 8.13 6.42
C ASN A 532 -26.95 8.28 6.75
N ASN A 533 -26.12 8.29 5.69
CA ASN A 533 -24.68 8.40 5.84
C ASN A 533 -24.21 9.84 6.13
N GLY A 534 -23.37 9.98 7.15
CA GLY A 534 -22.71 11.20 7.64
C GLY A 534 -21.66 11.80 6.71
N GLN A 535 -21.15 12.97 7.07
CA GLN A 535 -20.13 13.72 6.32
C GLN A 535 -18.76 13.70 7.03
N ASP A 536 -18.71 14.23 8.25
CA ASP A 536 -17.47 14.57 8.95
C ASP A 536 -17.39 13.89 10.33
N LEU A 537 -18.47 13.88 11.13
CA LEU A 537 -18.43 13.46 12.54
C LEU A 537 -19.51 12.48 13.01
N TRP A 538 -20.67 12.40 12.34
CA TRP A 538 -21.81 11.61 12.82
C TRP A 538 -22.57 10.87 11.71
N GLU A 539 -22.96 9.64 12.01
CA GLU A 539 -23.86 8.78 11.22
C GLU A 539 -25.27 8.72 11.85
N GLN A 540 -26.34 8.54 11.07
CA GLN A 540 -27.72 8.61 11.59
C GLN A 540 -28.69 7.53 11.08
N VAL A 541 -29.62 7.12 11.95
CA VAL A 541 -30.83 6.37 11.59
C VAL A 541 -32.07 7.20 11.96
N TYR A 542 -33.02 7.25 11.03
CA TYR A 542 -34.30 7.94 11.22
C TYR A 542 -35.47 6.96 11.09
N ARG A 543 -36.29 6.84 12.14
CA ARG A 543 -37.67 6.38 12.06
C ARG A 543 -38.51 7.56 11.57
N VAL A 544 -38.96 7.52 10.32
CA VAL A 544 -39.35 8.74 9.59
C VAL A 544 -40.73 9.25 9.96
N GLU A 545 -40.79 10.48 10.48
CA GLU A 545 -42.03 11.19 10.78
C GLU A 545 -42.52 12.05 9.59
N ARG A 546 -43.85 12.21 9.47
CA ARG A 546 -44.50 13.01 8.43
C ARG A 546 -44.14 14.49 8.56
N GLY A 547 -43.49 15.05 7.54
CA GLY A 547 -43.13 16.47 7.48
C GLY A 547 -41.84 16.83 8.25
N ALA A 548 -41.11 15.83 8.72
CA ALA A 548 -39.87 16.04 9.47
C ALA A 548 -38.77 16.72 8.64
N ASN A 549 -37.95 17.50 9.34
CA ASN A 549 -36.73 18.12 8.84
C ASN A 549 -35.54 17.56 9.64
N TYR A 550 -34.69 16.74 9.02
CA TYR A 550 -33.51 16.16 9.68
C TYR A 550 -32.27 17.06 9.64
N GLY A 551 -32.44 18.32 9.21
CA GLY A 551 -31.50 19.40 9.46
C GLY A 551 -30.29 19.50 8.54
N TRP A 552 -29.97 18.48 7.74
CA TRP A 552 -28.90 18.59 6.73
C TRP A 552 -29.19 19.77 5.80
N SER A 553 -28.25 20.65 5.47
CA SER A 553 -26.82 20.69 5.84
C SER A 553 -26.47 21.72 6.95
N VAL A 554 -27.49 22.25 7.65
CA VAL A 554 -27.30 23.12 8.83
C VAL A 554 -26.88 22.30 10.06
N MET A 555 -27.38 21.06 10.14
CA MET A 555 -27.09 20.08 11.18
C MET A 555 -26.51 18.80 10.54
N GLU A 556 -25.63 18.13 11.28
CA GLU A 556 -25.21 16.74 11.05
C GLU A 556 -25.68 15.93 12.27
N GLY A 557 -26.77 15.17 12.12
CA GLY A 557 -27.47 14.56 13.25
C GLY A 557 -27.96 15.60 14.26
N SER A 558 -27.72 15.37 15.55
CA SER A 558 -28.01 16.35 16.61
C SER A 558 -27.06 17.56 16.66
N HIS A 559 -26.02 17.62 15.81
CA HIS A 559 -24.90 18.55 15.93
C HIS A 559 -24.92 19.66 14.87
N VAL A 560 -24.48 20.87 15.23
CA VAL A 560 -24.41 22.00 14.29
C VAL A 560 -23.28 21.77 13.30
N PHE A 561 -23.58 21.91 12.01
CA PHE A 561 -22.62 21.78 10.91
C PHE A 561 -22.37 23.15 10.26
N TYR A 562 -23.14 23.53 9.22
CA TYR A 562 -23.10 24.88 8.65
C TYR A 562 -24.19 25.78 9.24
N ALA A 563 -23.89 26.39 10.40
CA ALA A 563 -24.81 27.23 11.17
C ALA A 563 -25.39 28.42 10.38
N GLU A 564 -24.65 28.90 9.38
CA GLU A 564 -24.94 30.04 8.53
C GLU A 564 -25.90 29.74 7.36
N ARG A 565 -26.10 28.46 7.01
CA ARG A 565 -26.98 28.09 5.89
C ARG A 565 -28.45 28.35 6.20
N LYS A 566 -29.22 28.63 5.14
CA LYS A 566 -30.64 28.94 5.24
C LYS A 566 -31.42 27.70 5.74
N ARG A 567 -32.25 27.89 6.76
CA ARG A 567 -33.11 26.84 7.33
C ARG A 567 -34.39 26.65 6.51
N GLY A 568 -34.89 25.42 6.48
CA GLY A 568 -36.16 25.04 5.90
C GLY A 568 -37.39 25.51 6.72
N PRO A 569 -38.61 25.25 6.21
CA PRO A 569 -39.85 25.78 6.78
C PRO A 569 -40.29 25.15 8.12
N THR A 570 -39.69 24.04 8.57
CA THR A 570 -40.11 23.32 9.79
C THR A 570 -38.93 23.07 10.75
N PRO A 571 -39.19 22.95 12.08
CA PRO A 571 -38.17 22.70 13.09
C PRO A 571 -37.37 21.41 12.84
N PHE A 572 -36.11 21.39 13.29
CA PHE A 572 -35.26 20.21 13.19
C PHE A 572 -35.75 19.08 14.13
N VAL A 573 -35.76 17.87 13.59
CA VAL A 573 -36.04 16.61 14.30
C VAL A 573 -34.72 15.87 14.49
N LYS A 574 -34.49 15.35 15.70
CA LYS A 574 -33.27 14.59 16.01
C LYS A 574 -33.27 13.21 15.34
N PRO A 575 -32.08 12.60 15.11
CA PRO A 575 -31.99 11.18 14.77
C PRO A 575 -32.68 10.30 15.80
N THR A 576 -33.21 9.16 15.34
CA THR A 576 -33.71 8.10 16.23
C THR A 576 -32.54 7.34 16.87
N LEU A 577 -31.45 7.17 16.10
CA LEU A 577 -30.16 6.68 16.55
C LEU A 577 -29.08 7.53 15.86
N GLU A 578 -28.00 7.85 16.55
CA GLU A 578 -26.82 8.48 15.97
C GLU A 578 -25.55 7.89 16.55
N HIS A 579 -24.51 7.78 15.72
CA HIS A 579 -23.21 7.23 16.10
C HIS A 579 -22.11 8.22 15.73
N SER A 580 -21.11 8.35 16.58
CA SER A 580 -19.92 9.16 16.27
C SER A 580 -19.02 8.44 15.28
N HIS A 581 -18.23 9.18 14.49
CA HIS A 581 -17.15 8.64 13.65
C HIS A 581 -16.02 7.93 14.41
N SER A 582 -16.02 8.01 15.75
CA SER A 582 -15.26 7.13 16.65
C SER A 582 -15.86 5.72 16.82
N GLU A 583 -17.04 5.43 16.24
CA GLU A 583 -17.78 4.15 16.33
C GLU A 583 -18.25 3.63 14.95
N SER A 584 -18.79 4.50 14.09
CA SER A 584 -19.39 4.19 12.77
C SER A 584 -19.10 5.35 11.78
N ARG A 585 -18.80 5.10 10.50
CA ARG A 585 -18.38 6.11 9.50
C ARG A 585 -19.02 6.01 8.11
N SER A 586 -19.88 5.01 7.89
CA SER A 586 -20.62 4.82 6.65
C SER A 586 -21.80 3.91 6.94
N LEU A 587 -22.78 4.45 7.68
CA LEU A 587 -23.95 3.71 8.13
C LEU A 587 -24.85 3.42 6.94
N THR A 588 -25.18 2.14 6.77
CA THR A 588 -25.98 1.67 5.65
C THR A 588 -27.48 1.71 5.94
N GLY A 589 -27.89 1.54 7.19
CA GLY A 589 -29.25 1.14 7.54
C GLY A 589 -29.45 -0.38 7.42
N GLY A 590 -30.70 -0.81 7.36
CA GLY A 590 -31.05 -2.23 7.27
C GLY A 590 -32.57 -2.48 7.39
N VAL A 591 -32.96 -3.54 8.09
CA VAL A 591 -34.32 -4.11 8.07
C VAL A 591 -34.89 -4.36 9.47
N VAL A 592 -36.22 -4.36 9.64
CA VAL A 592 -36.86 -4.81 10.89
C VAL A 592 -37.05 -6.32 10.83
N TYR A 593 -36.36 -7.06 11.70
CA TYR A 593 -36.37 -8.51 11.71
C TYR A 593 -37.58 -9.08 12.45
N HIS A 594 -38.27 -10.05 11.81
CA HIS A 594 -39.48 -10.68 12.35
C HIS A 594 -39.48 -12.22 12.31
N GLY A 595 -38.38 -12.83 11.88
CA GLY A 595 -38.22 -14.29 11.73
C GLY A 595 -38.27 -15.09 13.04
N GLU A 596 -37.92 -16.37 12.94
CA GLU A 596 -38.06 -17.35 14.02
C GLU A 596 -36.72 -17.81 14.60
N LYS A 597 -35.64 -17.86 13.81
CA LYS A 597 -34.34 -18.37 14.27
C LYS A 597 -33.68 -17.49 15.36
N LEU A 598 -33.96 -16.18 15.39
CA LEU A 598 -33.34 -15.21 16.31
C LEU A 598 -34.41 -14.49 17.18
N PRO A 599 -35.14 -15.20 18.06
CA PRO A 599 -36.35 -14.67 18.71
C PRO A 599 -36.12 -13.41 19.56
N GLU A 600 -34.93 -13.23 20.14
CA GLU A 600 -34.56 -12.02 20.88
C GLU A 600 -34.47 -10.75 20.01
N LEU A 601 -34.14 -10.91 18.73
CA LEU A 601 -34.07 -9.82 17.74
C LEU A 601 -35.42 -9.48 17.12
N ARG A 602 -36.48 -10.27 17.38
CA ARG A 602 -37.81 -10.02 16.81
C ARG A 602 -38.32 -8.61 17.15
N GLY A 603 -38.74 -7.87 16.13
CA GLY A 603 -39.15 -6.48 16.21
C GLY A 603 -38.02 -5.46 16.35
N ALA A 604 -36.75 -5.86 16.23
CA ALA A 604 -35.63 -4.92 16.15
C ALA A 604 -35.34 -4.50 14.71
N TYR A 605 -35.07 -3.21 14.53
CA TYR A 605 -34.34 -2.70 13.37
C TYR A 605 -32.88 -3.14 13.48
N ILE A 606 -32.43 -3.96 12.54
CA ILE A 606 -31.07 -4.46 12.43
C ILE A 606 -30.37 -3.69 11.31
N TYR A 607 -29.25 -3.07 11.61
CA TYR A 607 -28.51 -2.21 10.69
C TYR A 607 -27.01 -2.30 10.97
N GLY A 608 -26.20 -1.74 10.07
CA GLY A 608 -24.74 -1.79 10.19
C GLY A 608 -24.03 -0.76 9.35
N ASP A 609 -22.71 -0.88 9.34
CA ASP A 609 -21.79 0.12 8.82
C ASP A 609 -20.78 -0.49 7.83
N HIS A 610 -20.59 0.17 6.68
CA HIS A 610 -19.76 -0.30 5.57
C HIS A 610 -18.25 -0.21 5.85
N SER A 611 -17.84 0.76 6.69
CA SER A 611 -16.42 1.05 6.95
C SER A 611 -15.83 0.26 8.11
N THR A 612 -16.67 -0.08 9.10
CA THR A 612 -16.30 -0.79 10.33
C THR A 612 -16.82 -2.22 10.38
N GLY A 613 -17.82 -2.57 9.56
CA GLY A 613 -18.43 -3.91 9.54
C GLY A 613 -19.24 -4.26 10.80
N LYS A 614 -19.47 -3.28 11.68
CA LYS A 614 -20.31 -3.45 12.87
C LYS A 614 -21.79 -3.55 12.53
N ILE A 615 -22.51 -4.29 13.35
CA ILE A 615 -23.95 -4.51 13.26
C ILE A 615 -24.59 -4.24 14.61
N TRP A 616 -25.65 -3.43 14.63
CA TRP A 616 -26.44 -3.10 15.81
C TRP A 616 -27.89 -3.54 15.63
N GLY A 617 -28.59 -3.67 16.75
CA GLY A 617 -30.04 -3.87 16.79
C GLY A 617 -30.68 -2.86 17.71
N ALA A 618 -31.77 -2.22 17.26
CA ALA A 618 -32.55 -1.27 18.03
C ALA A 618 -34.05 -1.58 18.02
N LYS A 619 -34.76 -1.31 19.13
CA LYS A 619 -36.23 -1.39 19.22
C LYS A 619 -36.78 -0.04 19.68
N HIS A 620 -37.94 0.34 19.16
CA HIS A 620 -38.61 1.61 19.43
C HIS A 620 -40.08 1.34 19.74
N ASP A 621 -40.64 2.01 20.75
CA ASP A 621 -42.04 1.81 21.19
C ASP A 621 -43.04 2.80 20.55
N GLY A 622 -42.55 3.64 19.63
CA GLY A 622 -43.28 4.74 19.02
C GLY A 622 -43.03 6.11 19.66
N LYS A 623 -42.37 6.15 20.83
CA LYS A 623 -41.97 7.39 21.53
C LYS A 623 -40.46 7.47 21.81
N GLN A 624 -39.84 6.34 22.12
CA GLN A 624 -38.41 6.28 22.46
C GLN A 624 -37.79 4.92 22.08
N VAL A 625 -36.46 4.93 21.98
CA VAL A 625 -35.65 3.70 21.85
C VAL A 625 -35.70 2.94 23.19
N THR A 626 -36.15 1.70 23.17
CA THR A 626 -36.29 0.84 24.36
C THR A 626 -35.18 -0.22 24.47
N TYR A 627 -34.44 -0.42 23.40
CA TYR A 627 -33.30 -1.33 23.32
C TYR A 627 -32.39 -0.84 22.18
N HIS A 628 -31.09 -0.82 22.43
CA HIS A 628 -30.04 -0.56 21.44
C HIS A 628 -28.78 -1.27 21.90
N ARG A 629 -28.20 -2.16 21.09
CA ARG A 629 -26.91 -2.80 21.35
C ARG A 629 -26.18 -3.17 20.05
N GLU A 630 -24.86 -3.22 20.13
CA GLU A 630 -24.03 -3.94 19.15
C GLU A 630 -24.37 -5.45 19.23
N LEU A 631 -24.41 -6.10 18.07
CA LEU A 631 -24.76 -7.52 17.89
C LEU A 631 -23.56 -8.35 17.45
N VAL A 632 -22.77 -7.81 16.53
CA VAL A 632 -21.53 -8.38 16.04
C VAL A 632 -20.63 -7.31 15.40
N ASP A 633 -19.34 -7.39 15.70
CA ASP A 633 -18.25 -6.67 15.03
C ASP A 633 -17.65 -7.61 13.96
N THR A 634 -17.50 -7.15 12.71
CA THR A 634 -17.09 -7.99 11.56
C THR A 634 -16.12 -7.22 10.65
N ALA A 635 -15.38 -7.94 9.79
CA ALA A 635 -14.52 -7.32 8.77
C ALA A 635 -15.28 -6.89 7.49
N PHE A 636 -16.61 -7.07 7.45
CA PHE A 636 -17.42 -6.94 6.24
C PHE A 636 -17.55 -5.51 5.74
N ARG A 637 -17.66 -5.36 4.42
CA ARG A 637 -18.11 -4.14 3.75
C ARG A 637 -19.62 -4.22 3.60
N ILE A 638 -20.34 -3.99 4.68
CA ILE A 638 -21.80 -4.13 4.73
C ILE A 638 -22.44 -3.16 3.74
N THR A 639 -23.30 -3.64 2.83
CA THR A 639 -24.03 -2.80 1.85
C THR A 639 -25.55 -2.89 1.97
N HIS A 640 -26.07 -4.01 2.48
CA HIS A 640 -27.49 -4.24 2.68
C HIS A 640 -27.73 -5.35 3.71
N PHE A 641 -28.90 -5.30 4.35
CA PHE A 641 -29.51 -6.40 5.08
C PHE A 641 -30.77 -6.80 4.33
N CYS A 642 -31.01 -8.08 4.12
CA CYS A 642 -32.25 -8.55 3.50
C CYS A 642 -32.79 -9.78 4.24
N LEU A 643 -33.91 -10.30 3.76
CA LEU A 643 -34.50 -11.54 4.27
C LEU A 643 -34.42 -12.64 3.20
N ASP A 644 -34.17 -13.86 3.64
CA ASP A 644 -34.27 -15.09 2.82
C ASP A 644 -35.75 -15.44 2.52
N SER A 645 -35.98 -16.52 1.77
CA SER A 645 -37.34 -17.00 1.43
C SER A 645 -38.18 -17.47 2.64
N HIS A 646 -37.56 -17.63 3.81
CA HIS A 646 -38.17 -18.03 5.07
C HIS A 646 -38.35 -16.84 6.03
N GLY A 647 -37.97 -15.62 5.63
CA GLY A 647 -38.04 -14.42 6.47
C GLY A 647 -36.85 -14.26 7.44
N GLU A 648 -35.74 -14.95 7.18
CA GLU A 648 -34.56 -14.97 8.05
C GLU A 648 -33.47 -14.01 7.59
N LEU A 649 -32.74 -13.45 8.55
CA LEU A 649 -31.85 -12.32 8.31
C LEU A 649 -30.58 -12.71 7.52
N LEU A 650 -30.33 -11.98 6.44
CA LEU A 650 -29.10 -12.02 5.66
C LEU A 650 -28.39 -10.66 5.69
N VAL A 651 -27.06 -10.71 5.81
CA VAL A 651 -26.12 -9.59 5.69
C VAL A 651 -25.30 -9.74 4.42
N LEU A 652 -25.17 -8.68 3.62
CA LEU A 652 -24.30 -8.67 2.44
C LEU A 652 -22.92 -8.11 2.75
N ASP A 653 -21.88 -8.74 2.20
CA ASP A 653 -20.49 -8.29 2.28
C ASP A 653 -19.92 -7.99 0.89
N GLN A 654 -19.60 -6.72 0.63
CA GLN A 654 -19.17 -6.20 -0.66
C GLN A 654 -17.66 -6.35 -0.90
N GLN A 655 -17.14 -7.58 -0.84
CA GLN A 655 -15.76 -7.86 -1.25
C GLN A 655 -15.63 -8.08 -2.76
N SER A 656 -14.44 -7.77 -3.29
CA SER A 656 -14.07 -8.02 -4.69
C SER A 656 -13.60 -9.47 -4.90
N ASP A 657 -13.25 -9.79 -6.13
CA ASP A 657 -12.45 -10.98 -6.50
C ASP A 657 -13.01 -12.29 -5.91
N ASP A 658 -14.33 -12.41 -6.06
CA ASP A 658 -15.18 -13.55 -5.72
C ASP A 658 -15.26 -13.88 -4.21
N GLN A 659 -14.81 -12.96 -3.35
CA GLN A 659 -14.90 -13.10 -1.89
C GLN A 659 -16.24 -12.61 -1.30
N GLY A 660 -17.01 -11.81 -2.07
CA GLY A 660 -18.31 -11.30 -1.64
C GLY A 660 -19.33 -12.41 -1.44
N ASN A 661 -20.19 -12.28 -0.43
CA ASN A 661 -21.21 -13.29 -0.10
C ASN A 661 -22.36 -12.69 0.72
N MET A 662 -23.32 -13.56 1.10
CA MET A 662 -24.37 -13.26 2.07
C MET A 662 -24.20 -14.12 3.32
N TYR A 663 -24.56 -13.61 4.49
CA TYR A 663 -24.30 -14.25 5.77
C TYR A 663 -25.54 -14.24 6.67
N TYR A 664 -25.83 -15.39 7.29
CA TYR A 664 -26.75 -15.45 8.42
C TYR A 664 -26.06 -14.95 9.69
N LEU A 665 -26.82 -14.29 10.57
CA LEU A 665 -26.47 -14.18 11.99
C LEU A 665 -26.93 -15.43 12.74
N GLU A 666 -26.11 -15.91 13.67
CA GLU A 666 -26.46 -16.99 14.59
C GLU A 666 -25.86 -16.73 15.97
N PRO A 667 -26.48 -17.18 17.08
CA PRO A 667 -25.95 -16.95 18.42
C PRO A 667 -24.52 -17.47 18.56
N ASN A 668 -23.64 -16.67 19.15
CA ASN A 668 -22.28 -17.07 19.38
C ASN A 668 -22.25 -18.10 20.54
N PRO A 669 -21.63 -19.29 20.39
CA PRO A 669 -21.50 -20.22 21.49
C PRO A 669 -20.73 -19.58 22.66
N PRO A 670 -20.97 -20.04 23.90
CA PRO A 670 -20.19 -19.58 25.05
C PRO A 670 -18.69 -19.84 24.80
N PRO A 671 -17.80 -18.90 25.19
CA PRO A 671 -16.37 -19.06 24.97
C PRO A 671 -15.83 -20.30 25.67
N SER A 672 -14.86 -20.98 25.04
CA SER A 672 -14.18 -22.13 25.63
C SER A 672 -13.50 -21.73 26.95
N VAL A 673 -13.59 -22.60 27.96
CA VAL A 673 -12.93 -22.42 29.26
C VAL A 673 -11.41 -22.34 29.10
N ASP A 674 -10.86 -23.01 28.08
CA ASP A 674 -9.43 -23.08 27.77
C ASP A 674 -8.95 -21.98 26.79
N ALA A 675 -9.81 -21.03 26.43
CA ALA A 675 -9.42 -19.94 25.52
C ALA A 675 -8.30 -19.07 26.16
N PRO A 676 -7.25 -18.71 25.39
CA PRO A 676 -6.22 -17.80 25.88
C PRO A 676 -6.83 -16.49 26.36
N LYS A 677 -6.56 -16.12 27.61
CA LYS A 677 -7.00 -14.83 28.16
C LYS A 677 -6.11 -13.73 27.62
N PHE A 678 -6.71 -12.78 26.90
CA PHE A 678 -6.01 -11.58 26.46
C PHE A 678 -5.46 -10.82 27.67
N PRO A 679 -4.19 -10.37 27.65
CA PRO A 679 -3.57 -9.68 28.78
C PRO A 679 -4.28 -8.37 29.10
N ARG A 680 -4.63 -8.15 30.37
CA ARG A 680 -5.16 -6.86 30.86
C ARG A 680 -4.07 -6.02 31.54
N ARG A 681 -2.87 -6.56 31.72
CA ARG A 681 -1.66 -5.82 32.13
C ARG A 681 -0.50 -6.05 31.16
N LEU A 682 0.41 -5.08 31.05
CA LEU A 682 1.63 -5.22 30.25
C LEU A 682 2.50 -6.39 30.77
N SER A 683 2.54 -6.61 32.09
CA SER A 683 3.25 -7.74 32.71
C SER A 683 2.72 -9.12 32.30
N GLU A 684 1.47 -9.20 31.83
CA GLU A 684 0.84 -10.44 31.37
C GLU A 684 1.13 -10.73 29.89
N SER A 685 1.56 -9.72 29.12
CA SER A 685 1.69 -9.80 27.65
C SER A 685 2.74 -10.80 27.15
N GLY A 686 3.77 -11.08 27.94
CA GLY A 686 4.92 -11.89 27.53
C GLY A 686 5.87 -11.21 26.54
N LEU A 687 5.63 -9.93 26.20
CA LEU A 687 6.49 -9.12 25.32
C LEU A 687 7.62 -8.39 26.07
N PHE A 688 7.53 -8.31 27.39
CA PHE A 688 8.51 -7.65 28.27
C PHE A 688 9.26 -8.69 29.10
N ALA A 689 10.59 -8.58 29.14
CA ALA A 689 11.42 -9.23 30.16
C ALA A 689 11.23 -8.55 31.53
N SER A 690 11.01 -7.24 31.54
CA SER A 690 10.66 -6.46 32.74
C SER A 690 9.92 -5.19 32.35
N VAL A 691 8.63 -5.08 32.74
CA VAL A 691 7.84 -3.86 32.48
C VAL A 691 8.35 -2.68 33.30
N LYS A 692 8.70 -2.90 34.58
CA LYS A 692 9.20 -1.86 35.50
C LYS A 692 10.44 -1.13 34.99
N THR A 693 11.31 -1.80 34.24
CA THR A 693 12.52 -1.20 33.64
C THR A 693 12.36 -0.92 32.13
N HIS A 694 11.15 -1.07 31.60
CA HIS A 694 10.84 -1.00 30.16
C HIS A 694 11.82 -1.82 29.30
N THR A 695 12.04 -3.06 29.69
CA THR A 695 12.95 -3.99 29.03
C THR A 695 12.13 -5.04 28.28
N MET A 696 12.19 -5.01 26.95
CA MET A 696 11.51 -5.97 26.08
C MET A 696 12.14 -7.36 26.17
N SER A 697 11.36 -8.39 25.84
CA SER A 697 11.88 -9.76 25.68
C SER A 697 12.87 -9.82 24.50
N PRO A 698 13.95 -10.63 24.53
CA PRO A 698 14.98 -10.61 23.48
C PRO A 698 14.48 -10.94 22.06
N GLY A 699 13.37 -11.67 21.94
CA GLY A 699 12.67 -11.92 20.67
C GLY A 699 11.83 -10.75 20.13
N VAL A 700 11.94 -9.55 20.70
CA VAL A 700 11.17 -8.36 20.34
C VAL A 700 12.10 -7.23 19.91
N ILE A 701 12.06 -6.89 18.63
CA ILE A 701 13.10 -6.12 17.93
C ILE A 701 12.83 -4.62 18.06
N PRO A 702 13.74 -3.80 18.61
CA PRO A 702 13.57 -2.35 18.65
C PRO A 702 13.70 -1.74 17.25
N TYR A 703 12.97 -0.66 17.00
CA TYR A 703 13.13 0.11 15.77
C TYR A 703 12.79 1.59 15.93
N SER A 704 13.25 2.38 14.96
CA SER A 704 13.03 3.82 14.84
C SER A 704 12.57 4.20 13.43
N VAL A 705 12.02 5.40 13.29
CA VAL A 705 11.40 5.89 12.04
C VAL A 705 12.02 7.24 11.65
N ASN A 706 12.17 7.52 10.36
CA ASN A 706 12.72 8.78 9.87
C ASN A 706 11.89 10.01 10.25
N ALA A 707 10.58 9.99 10.00
CA ALA A 707 9.66 11.06 10.34
C ALA A 707 8.60 10.56 11.33
N ALA A 708 8.69 11.01 12.58
CA ALA A 708 7.74 10.60 13.61
C ALA A 708 6.44 11.42 13.56
N LEU A 709 5.29 10.73 13.55
CA LEU A 709 3.96 11.32 13.77
C LEU A 709 3.96 12.24 15.01
N TRP A 710 3.40 13.45 14.89
CA TRP A 710 3.19 14.37 16.02
C TRP A 710 2.22 13.74 17.03
N SER A 711 2.51 13.91 18.32
CA SER A 711 1.70 13.32 19.39
C SER A 711 1.84 14.16 20.66
N ASP A 712 1.49 15.44 20.59
CA ASP A 712 1.51 16.39 21.70
C ASP A 712 2.85 16.42 22.48
N GLY A 713 3.97 16.44 21.75
CA GLY A 713 5.32 16.44 22.33
C GLY A 713 5.80 15.10 22.92
N ALA A 714 4.99 14.04 22.89
CA ALA A 714 5.38 12.76 23.49
C ALA A 714 6.55 12.08 22.78
N HIS A 715 7.54 11.67 23.59
CA HIS A 715 8.60 10.75 23.20
C HIS A 715 7.99 9.39 22.83
N LYS A 716 8.56 8.72 21.82
CA LYS A 716 8.00 7.49 21.22
C LYS A 716 9.09 6.46 20.95
N ALA A 717 9.04 5.34 21.66
CA ALA A 717 9.85 4.15 21.39
C ALA A 717 8.98 3.05 20.74
N ARG A 718 9.57 2.21 19.88
CA ARG A 718 8.85 1.22 19.06
C ARG A 718 9.57 -0.11 19.00
N TRP A 719 8.80 -1.19 18.93
CA TRP A 719 9.31 -2.55 18.74
C TRP A 719 8.39 -3.39 17.86
N LEU A 720 8.98 -4.40 17.23
CA LEU A 720 8.32 -5.39 16.38
C LEU A 720 8.47 -6.77 17.03
N ALA A 721 7.34 -7.39 17.38
CA ALA A 721 7.25 -8.73 17.93
C ALA A 721 6.63 -9.67 16.90
N ILE A 722 7.46 -10.50 16.26
CA ILE A 722 7.03 -11.51 15.29
C ILE A 722 6.92 -12.86 16.02
N PRO A 723 5.79 -13.56 15.94
CA PRO A 723 5.64 -14.86 16.58
C PRO A 723 6.60 -15.88 15.97
N HIS A 724 7.19 -16.71 16.83
CA HIS A 724 7.96 -17.86 16.39
C HIS A 724 7.05 -18.89 15.69
N ASP A 725 7.61 -19.51 14.66
CA ASP A 725 6.95 -20.46 13.76
C ASP A 725 8.05 -21.40 13.29
N SER A 726 8.03 -22.62 13.82
CA SER A 726 9.08 -23.63 13.59
C SER A 726 9.04 -24.22 12.19
N ASP A 727 7.90 -24.11 11.50
CA ASP A 727 7.68 -24.72 10.18
C ASP A 727 7.92 -23.72 9.03
N ARG A 728 8.25 -22.46 9.37
CA ARG A 728 8.47 -21.36 8.42
C ARG A 728 9.70 -21.60 7.54
N LYS A 729 9.48 -21.62 6.22
CA LYS A 729 10.53 -21.85 5.20
C LYS A 729 11.03 -20.58 4.50
N GLU A 730 10.31 -19.48 4.62
CA GLU A 730 10.64 -18.19 3.99
C GLU A 730 10.66 -17.06 5.03
N PRO A 731 11.42 -15.98 4.79
CA PRO A 731 11.37 -14.78 5.63
C PRO A 731 9.93 -14.26 5.81
N PRO A 732 9.51 -13.88 7.03
CA PRO A 732 8.13 -13.50 7.34
C PRO A 732 7.67 -12.14 6.79
N ILE A 733 8.58 -11.19 6.58
CA ILE A 733 8.24 -9.80 6.23
C ILE A 733 8.39 -9.60 4.71
N ASP A 734 7.32 -9.15 4.06
CA ASP A 734 7.39 -8.64 2.69
C ASP A 734 7.42 -7.10 2.71
N MET A 735 8.49 -6.53 2.16
CA MET A 735 8.82 -5.11 2.29
C MET A 735 8.06 -4.26 1.26
N THR A 736 7.59 -3.10 1.72
CA THR A 736 6.87 -2.12 0.90
C THR A 736 7.47 -0.72 1.11
N VAL A 737 7.58 0.05 0.03
CA VAL A 737 8.29 1.34 0.05
C VAL A 737 7.46 2.45 0.72
N ASN A 738 6.27 2.75 0.17
CA ASN A 738 5.45 3.90 0.58
C ASN A 738 4.50 3.61 1.77
N ARG A 739 4.12 2.36 1.99
CA ARG A 739 3.08 1.95 2.95
C ARG A 739 3.62 0.92 3.94
N GLY A 740 2.80 0.50 4.90
CA GLY A 740 3.18 -0.50 5.90
C GLY A 740 3.66 -1.82 5.29
N TRP A 741 4.74 -2.40 5.83
CA TRP A 741 5.26 -3.72 5.48
C TRP A 741 4.24 -4.83 5.77
N ASN A 742 4.25 -5.85 4.92
CA ASN A 742 3.41 -7.03 5.08
C ASN A 742 4.07 -8.00 6.06
N VAL A 743 3.39 -8.30 7.17
CA VAL A 743 3.89 -9.14 8.27
C VAL A 743 2.94 -10.33 8.55
N PRO A 744 3.39 -11.42 9.18
CA PRO A 744 2.56 -12.61 9.41
C PRO A 744 1.48 -12.37 10.49
N GLU A 745 0.50 -13.28 10.54
CA GLU A 745 -0.48 -13.36 11.62
C GLU A 745 0.18 -13.44 13.01
N ASN A 746 -0.51 -12.94 14.02
CA ASN A 746 -0.07 -12.77 15.41
C ASN A 746 1.15 -11.85 15.61
N THR A 747 1.56 -11.07 14.60
CA THR A 747 2.55 -9.99 14.79
C THR A 747 1.98 -8.89 15.68
N VAL A 748 2.80 -8.41 16.63
CA VAL A 748 2.48 -7.25 17.49
C VAL A 748 3.47 -6.13 17.23
N LEU A 749 2.97 -4.94 16.92
CA LEU A 749 3.74 -3.70 16.94
C LEU A 749 3.53 -3.03 18.29
N VAL A 750 4.61 -2.81 19.03
CA VAL A 750 4.59 -2.13 20.33
C VAL A 750 5.04 -0.69 20.12
N LYS A 751 4.29 0.27 20.65
CA LYS A 751 4.65 1.70 20.64
C LYS A 751 4.40 2.29 22.02
N SER A 752 5.46 2.69 22.71
CA SER A 752 5.36 3.30 24.04
C SER A 752 5.53 4.82 23.93
N PHE A 753 4.68 5.55 24.63
CA PHE A 753 4.64 7.00 24.68
C PHE A 753 5.01 7.49 26.08
N ALA A 754 5.84 8.52 26.14
CA ALA A 754 6.26 9.16 27.38
C ALA A 754 6.21 10.68 27.30
N LEU A 755 5.93 11.33 28.43
CA LEU A 755 6.01 12.78 28.60
C LEU A 755 7.14 13.11 29.57
N ASP A 756 7.80 14.25 29.33
CA ASP A 756 8.78 14.82 30.26
C ASP A 756 8.01 15.53 31.39
N GLY A 757 8.26 15.17 32.64
CA GLY A 757 7.59 15.77 33.81
C GLY A 757 7.90 17.25 34.02
N GLU A 758 9.03 17.72 33.46
CA GLU A 758 9.35 19.12 33.25
C GLU A 758 9.68 19.36 31.77
N ALA A 759 9.14 20.43 31.19
CA ALA A 759 9.22 20.73 29.77
C ALA A 759 10.68 20.82 29.29
N GLY A 760 11.04 19.97 28.32
CA GLY A 760 12.39 19.93 27.74
C GLY A 760 13.45 19.21 28.60
N LYS A 761 13.05 18.45 29.63
CA LYS A 761 13.96 17.71 30.52
C LYS A 761 13.75 16.19 30.45
N PRO A 762 14.45 15.47 29.55
CA PRO A 762 14.33 14.03 29.36
C PRO A 762 14.59 13.17 30.61
N GLU A 763 15.35 13.66 31.57
CA GLU A 763 15.62 12.99 32.85
C GLU A 763 14.38 12.91 33.76
N THR A 764 13.36 13.73 33.50
CA THR A 764 12.06 13.73 34.21
C THR A 764 11.00 12.87 33.51
N ARG A 765 11.37 12.15 32.44
CA ARG A 765 10.46 11.42 31.56
C ARG A 765 9.77 10.24 32.24
N ARG A 766 8.48 10.09 31.95
CA ARG A 766 7.63 9.00 32.47
C ARG A 766 6.79 8.40 31.34
N TRP A 767 6.71 7.07 31.28
CA TRP A 767 5.80 6.37 30.38
C TRP A 767 4.35 6.64 30.79
N ILE A 768 3.51 6.94 29.81
CA ILE A 768 2.09 7.25 30.02
C ILE A 768 1.17 6.28 29.27
N GLU A 769 1.60 5.78 28.11
CA GLU A 769 0.86 4.82 27.30
C GLU A 769 1.80 3.77 26.69
N THR A 770 1.39 2.50 26.65
CA THR A 770 1.90 1.53 25.69
C THR A 770 0.76 1.09 24.78
N ARG A 771 0.92 1.23 23.46
CA ARG A 771 -0.05 0.78 22.47
C ARG A 771 0.47 -0.47 21.76
N PHE A 772 -0.37 -1.49 21.66
CA PHE A 772 -0.17 -2.63 20.78
C PHE A 772 -1.04 -2.46 19.53
N LEU A 773 -0.47 -2.69 18.35
CA LEU A 773 -1.23 -2.96 17.13
C LEU A 773 -0.98 -4.43 16.76
N VAL A 774 -2.04 -5.23 16.69
CA VAL A 774 -1.97 -6.70 16.65
C VAL A 774 -2.63 -7.21 15.38
N LYS A 775 -1.92 -7.99 14.56
CA LYS A 775 -2.46 -8.58 13.33
C LYS A 775 -3.07 -9.95 13.62
N GLN A 776 -4.39 -10.09 13.54
CA GLN A 776 -5.11 -11.35 13.81
C GLN A 776 -6.30 -11.53 12.87
N GLN A 777 -6.49 -12.76 12.40
CA GLN A 777 -7.56 -13.15 11.47
C GLN A 777 -7.52 -12.36 10.15
N GLY A 778 -6.32 -11.94 9.71
CA GLY A 778 -6.11 -11.10 8.53
C GLY A 778 -6.33 -9.60 8.74
N GLU A 779 -6.86 -9.18 9.90
CA GLU A 779 -7.16 -7.79 10.24
C GLU A 779 -6.23 -7.28 11.36
N TRP A 780 -6.33 -5.99 11.68
CA TRP A 780 -5.51 -5.35 12.71
C TRP A 780 -6.35 -4.75 13.85
N PHE A 781 -5.86 -4.85 15.08
CA PHE A 781 -6.55 -4.37 16.27
C PHE A 781 -5.62 -3.52 17.14
N GLY A 782 -6.10 -2.35 17.58
CA GLY A 782 -5.35 -1.43 18.45
C GLY A 782 -5.75 -1.53 19.92
N TYR A 783 -4.77 -1.68 20.81
CA TYR A 783 -4.98 -1.79 22.27
C TYR A 783 -4.08 -0.82 23.02
N SER A 784 -4.67 0.06 23.83
CA SER A 784 -3.98 1.09 24.59
C SER A 784 -3.87 0.67 26.05
N TYR A 785 -2.67 0.73 26.65
CA TYR A 785 -2.43 0.46 28.07
C TYR A 785 -1.98 1.75 28.76
N GLU A 786 -2.67 2.12 29.83
CA GLU A 786 -2.35 3.26 30.69
C GLU A 786 -1.32 2.85 31.74
N TRP A 787 -0.19 3.57 31.81
CA TRP A 787 0.81 3.33 32.85
C TRP A 787 0.38 3.85 34.22
N ASN A 788 0.77 3.11 35.26
CA ASN A 788 0.56 3.53 36.63
C ASN A 788 1.58 4.58 37.10
N ASP A 789 1.22 5.32 38.15
CA ASP A 789 2.05 6.40 38.69
C ASP A 789 3.31 5.90 39.41
N GLU A 790 3.37 4.60 39.73
CA GLU A 790 4.57 3.94 40.26
C GLU A 790 5.56 3.52 39.15
N GLN A 791 5.16 3.59 37.87
CA GLN A 791 5.96 3.15 36.71
C GLN A 791 6.39 1.67 36.79
N THR A 792 5.50 0.82 37.29
CA THR A 792 5.76 -0.62 37.46
C THR A 792 5.00 -1.49 36.47
N ASP A 793 3.83 -1.04 35.99
CA ASP A 793 3.00 -1.77 35.04
C ASP A 793 2.09 -0.82 34.24
N GLY A 794 1.44 -1.34 33.20
CA GLY A 794 0.37 -0.65 32.48
C GLY A 794 -0.90 -1.50 32.42
N VAL A 795 -2.06 -0.87 32.61
CA VAL A 795 -3.38 -1.53 32.61
C VAL A 795 -4.10 -1.22 31.30
N LEU A 796 -4.71 -2.23 30.69
CA LEU A 796 -5.48 -2.07 29.46
C LEU A 796 -6.63 -1.05 29.66
N VAL A 797 -6.70 -0.06 28.79
CA VAL A 797 -7.80 0.91 28.71
C VAL A 797 -9.01 0.23 28.07
N GLU A 798 -10.19 0.45 28.64
CA GLU A 798 -11.46 -0.12 28.14
C GLU A 798 -11.78 0.33 26.69
N ASN A 799 -12.67 -0.41 26.02
CA ASN A 799 -12.94 -0.30 24.58
C ASN A 799 -13.13 1.14 24.06
N GLY A 800 -13.91 1.96 24.78
CA GLY A 800 -14.26 3.34 24.40
C GLY A 800 -13.12 4.38 24.50
N GLY A 801 -11.92 3.98 24.93
CA GLY A 801 -10.82 4.90 25.19
C GLY A 801 -11.01 5.69 26.49
N LYS A 802 -10.07 6.59 26.79
CA LYS A 802 -10.04 7.37 28.03
C LYS A 802 -9.26 8.67 27.85
N ASP A 803 -9.63 9.70 28.60
CA ASP A 803 -8.85 10.92 28.72
C ASP A 803 -8.18 10.97 30.10
N ARG A 804 -6.93 11.46 30.15
CA ARG A 804 -6.21 11.71 31.41
C ARG A 804 -5.45 13.01 31.35
N GLU A 805 -5.57 13.82 32.39
CA GLU A 805 -4.78 15.05 32.54
C GLU A 805 -3.44 14.74 33.24
N PHE A 806 -2.35 15.22 32.65
CA PHE A 806 -1.01 15.23 33.23
C PHE A 806 -0.60 16.66 33.57
N THR A 807 0.08 16.84 34.70
CA THR A 807 0.67 18.12 35.10
C THR A 807 2.15 18.13 34.76
N ILE A 808 2.54 19.00 33.84
CA ILE A 808 3.92 19.20 33.38
C ILE A 808 4.47 20.47 34.03
N ARG A 809 5.65 20.44 34.64
CA ARG A 809 6.34 21.66 35.07
C ARG A 809 6.81 22.41 33.83
N ASP A 810 6.46 23.68 33.70
CA ASP A 810 6.69 24.44 32.48
C ASP A 810 7.03 25.89 32.86
N PRO A 811 8.31 26.29 32.84
CA PRO A 811 8.73 27.65 33.19
C PRO A 811 8.15 28.74 32.28
N GLN A 812 7.61 28.39 31.11
CA GLN A 812 6.94 29.33 30.21
C GLN A 812 5.43 29.45 30.48
N ALA A 813 4.85 28.53 31.25
CA ALA A 813 3.46 28.61 31.66
C ALA A 813 3.26 29.65 32.76
N LYS A 814 2.12 30.35 32.72
CA LYS A 814 1.79 31.48 33.61
C LYS A 814 1.96 31.16 35.12
N ASP A 815 1.62 29.94 35.51
CA ASP A 815 1.66 29.46 36.90
C ASP A 815 2.80 28.46 37.14
N GLY A 816 3.80 28.39 36.24
CA GLY A 816 4.93 27.45 36.30
C GLY A 816 4.59 25.98 35.98
N VAL A 817 3.33 25.70 35.66
CA VAL A 817 2.82 24.37 35.30
C VAL A 817 1.85 24.45 34.12
N ARG A 818 1.88 23.43 33.27
CA ARG A 818 0.98 23.22 32.14
C ARG A 818 0.20 21.93 32.33
N LYS A 819 -1.13 22.01 32.28
CA LYS A 819 -2.02 20.85 32.20
C LYS A 819 -2.04 20.34 30.74
N GLN A 820 -1.87 19.04 30.56
CA GLN A 820 -1.91 18.38 29.25
C GLN A 820 -2.83 17.17 29.31
N THR A 821 -3.93 17.21 28.55
CA THR A 821 -4.81 16.05 28.37
C THR A 821 -4.17 15.08 27.38
N TRP A 822 -4.11 13.81 27.75
CA TRP A 822 -3.77 12.71 26.85
C TRP A 822 -5.01 11.90 26.53
N ARG A 823 -5.27 11.67 25.23
CA ARG A 823 -6.33 10.80 24.73
C ARG A 823 -5.74 9.40 24.51
N TYR A 824 -6.11 8.45 25.37
CA TYR A 824 -5.97 7.02 25.07
C TYR A 824 -7.06 6.63 24.07
N PRO A 825 -6.71 6.26 22.83
CA PRO A 825 -7.72 6.05 21.80
C PRO A 825 -8.55 4.79 22.08
N SER A 826 -9.83 4.87 21.67
CA SER A 826 -10.70 3.71 21.55
C SER A 826 -10.17 2.69 20.53
N ARG A 827 -10.69 1.46 20.54
CA ARG A 827 -10.32 0.44 19.54
C ARG A 827 -10.59 0.95 18.12
N THR A 828 -11.76 1.54 17.90
CA THR A 828 -12.19 2.08 16.59
C THR A 828 -11.47 3.38 16.21
N GLU A 829 -11.09 4.23 17.18
CA GLU A 829 -10.25 5.42 16.93
C GLU A 829 -8.85 5.03 16.40
N CYS A 830 -8.26 3.94 16.90
CA CYS A 830 -7.00 3.43 16.34
C CYS A 830 -7.15 3.10 14.84
N MET A 831 -8.27 2.48 14.47
CA MET A 831 -8.58 2.10 13.09
C MET A 831 -9.04 3.28 12.21
N VAL A 832 -8.95 4.54 12.68
CA VAL A 832 -9.06 5.71 11.79
C VAL A 832 -7.76 5.86 11.01
N CYS A 833 -6.62 5.84 11.71
CA CYS A 833 -5.32 5.98 11.09
C CYS A 833 -4.77 4.63 10.61
N HIS A 834 -5.07 3.54 11.32
CA HIS A 834 -4.65 2.18 10.92
C HIS A 834 -5.63 1.59 9.89
N SER A 835 -5.80 2.26 8.75
CA SER A 835 -6.78 1.90 7.71
C SER A 835 -6.20 0.98 6.63
N ARG A 836 -7.07 0.27 5.89
CA ARG A 836 -6.70 -0.50 4.69
C ARG A 836 -5.93 0.34 3.66
N ALA A 837 -6.24 1.64 3.54
CA ALA A 837 -5.55 2.55 2.64
C ALA A 837 -4.07 2.76 3.02
N ALA A 838 -3.76 2.89 4.32
CA ALA A 838 -2.38 2.99 4.81
C ALA A 838 -1.61 1.65 4.81
N ASN A 839 -2.23 0.57 4.31
CA ASN A 839 -1.87 -0.83 4.57
C ASN A 839 -1.76 -1.15 6.08
N PHE A 840 -2.64 -0.53 6.87
CA PHE A 840 -2.76 -0.59 8.34
C PHE A 840 -1.54 -0.12 9.15
N VAL A 841 -0.32 -0.50 8.79
CA VAL A 841 0.86 -0.29 9.64
C VAL A 841 1.50 1.08 9.41
N LEU A 842 1.53 1.89 10.47
CA LEU A 842 2.06 3.24 10.45
C LEU A 842 3.49 3.31 11.00
N GLY A 843 4.45 3.55 10.10
CA GLY A 843 5.87 3.78 10.42
C GLY A 843 6.79 2.59 10.20
N LEU A 844 6.27 1.40 9.87
CA LEU A 844 7.08 0.25 9.44
C LEU A 844 6.99 0.16 7.91
N SER A 845 7.69 1.05 7.21
CA SER A 845 7.80 1.09 5.73
C SER A 845 9.25 1.31 5.36
N THR A 846 9.69 0.98 4.15
CA THR A 846 11.12 1.16 3.78
C THR A 846 11.52 2.63 3.88
N LEU A 847 10.61 3.54 3.48
CA LEU A 847 10.75 4.99 3.65
C LEU A 847 11.07 5.43 5.10
N GLN A 848 10.47 4.76 6.09
CA GLN A 848 10.62 5.09 7.51
C GLN A 848 11.77 4.32 8.17
N MET A 849 11.98 3.07 7.75
CA MET A 849 12.94 2.13 8.32
C MET A 849 14.35 2.31 7.77
N ASN A 850 14.52 2.93 6.60
CA ASN A 850 15.85 3.19 6.04
C ASN A 850 16.57 4.32 6.79
N ARG A 851 17.19 3.95 7.91
CA ARG A 851 18.02 4.77 8.80
C ARG A 851 18.84 3.89 9.74
N GLU A 852 19.85 4.48 10.34
CA GLU A 852 20.57 3.86 11.46
C GLU A 852 19.71 3.84 12.73
N HIS A 853 19.93 2.81 13.54
CA HIS A 853 19.34 2.61 14.86
C HIS A 853 20.38 2.04 15.84
N ASP A 854 20.20 2.34 17.12
CA ASP A 854 21.05 1.85 18.21
C ASP A 854 20.43 0.57 18.80
N TYR A 855 21.13 -0.55 18.65
CA TYR A 855 20.75 -1.87 19.14
C TYR A 855 21.42 -2.21 20.48
N GLY A 856 21.63 -1.24 21.36
CA GLY A 856 22.18 -1.43 22.70
C GLY A 856 23.68 -1.16 22.80
N GLY A 857 24.15 -0.10 22.15
CA GLY A 857 25.56 0.31 22.04
C GLY A 857 26.17 0.05 20.65
N VAL A 858 25.43 -0.58 19.73
CA VAL A 858 25.86 -0.85 18.35
C VAL A 858 24.90 -0.16 17.39
N ILE A 859 25.43 0.79 16.61
CA ILE A 859 24.67 1.58 15.64
C ILE A 859 24.83 0.96 14.24
N ASP A 860 23.70 0.58 13.63
CA ASP A 860 23.68 -0.03 12.30
C ASP A 860 22.40 0.31 11.51
N GLN A 861 22.46 0.18 10.20
CA GLN A 861 21.34 0.39 9.27
C GLN A 861 20.26 -0.67 9.50
N GLN A 862 19.02 -0.25 9.81
CA GLN A 862 17.97 -1.19 10.20
C GLN A 862 17.65 -2.24 9.12
N LEU A 863 17.71 -1.87 7.84
CA LEU A 863 17.50 -2.81 6.74
C LEU A 863 18.58 -3.91 6.71
N ARG A 864 19.84 -3.57 7.02
CA ARG A 864 20.98 -4.50 7.09
C ARG A 864 20.80 -5.50 8.24
N VAL A 865 20.34 -5.03 9.40
CA VAL A 865 20.02 -5.89 10.55
C VAL A 865 18.83 -6.82 10.26
N PHE A 866 17.77 -6.32 9.61
CA PHE A 866 16.61 -7.14 9.25
C PHE A 866 16.92 -8.18 8.15
N GLU A 867 17.83 -7.88 7.23
CA GLU A 867 18.44 -8.82 6.29
C GLU A 867 19.24 -9.91 7.03
N HIS A 868 20.18 -9.51 7.91
CA HIS A 868 21.01 -10.41 8.71
C HIS A 868 20.19 -11.38 9.58
N LEU A 869 19.10 -10.89 10.20
CA LEU A 869 18.18 -11.71 10.98
C LEU A 869 17.28 -12.64 10.14
N GLY A 870 17.37 -12.60 8.80
CA GLY A 870 16.59 -13.43 7.89
C GLY A 870 15.09 -13.11 7.91
N LEU A 871 14.72 -11.87 8.25
CA LEU A 871 13.32 -11.50 8.48
C LEU A 871 12.61 -10.98 7.24
N VAL A 872 13.35 -10.37 6.31
CA VAL A 872 12.80 -9.74 5.11
C VAL A 872 12.91 -10.65 3.89
N LYS A 873 11.82 -10.72 3.11
CA LYS A 873 11.82 -11.31 1.78
C LYS A 873 12.57 -10.39 0.84
N LEU A 874 13.52 -10.96 0.11
CA LEU A 874 14.38 -10.20 -0.78
C LEU A 874 13.71 -10.05 -2.15
N GLY A 875 13.33 -8.83 -2.50
CA GLY A 875 12.75 -8.49 -3.81
C GLY A 875 13.74 -8.76 -4.95
N SER A 876 13.24 -9.03 -6.16
CA SER A 876 14.14 -9.21 -7.31
C SER A 876 14.87 -7.91 -7.63
N TRP A 877 16.18 -8.01 -7.90
CA TRP A 877 17.02 -6.85 -8.22
C TRP A 877 16.40 -6.00 -9.34
N HIS A 878 15.94 -6.65 -10.41
CA HIS A 878 15.29 -6.00 -11.55
C HIS A 878 13.92 -5.39 -11.22
N GLY A 879 13.13 -6.00 -10.31
CA GLY A 879 11.84 -5.43 -9.91
C GLY A 879 11.98 -4.11 -9.16
N GLU A 880 12.92 -4.05 -8.21
CA GLU A 880 13.22 -2.83 -7.45
C GLU A 880 13.80 -1.70 -8.33
N HIS A 881 14.71 -2.05 -9.26
CA HIS A 881 15.27 -1.08 -10.21
C HIS A 881 14.26 -0.62 -11.26
N ALA A 882 13.38 -1.50 -11.76
CA ALA A 882 12.26 -1.10 -12.62
C ALA A 882 11.30 -0.15 -11.88
N ALA A 883 11.07 -0.37 -10.59
CA ALA A 883 10.29 0.55 -9.75
C ALA A 883 11.02 1.89 -9.52
N ALA A 884 12.35 1.90 -9.42
CA ALA A 884 13.15 3.14 -9.36
C ALA A 884 13.05 3.95 -10.67
N ILE A 885 13.28 3.30 -11.81
CA ILE A 885 13.12 3.88 -13.15
C ILE A 885 11.69 4.43 -13.34
N ARG A 886 10.66 3.74 -12.83
CA ARG A 886 9.28 4.23 -12.85
C ARG A 886 9.12 5.53 -12.07
N ARG A 887 9.66 5.62 -10.85
CA ARG A 887 9.57 6.82 -9.99
C ARG A 887 10.19 8.05 -10.67
N GLU A 888 11.37 7.90 -11.27
CA GLU A 888 12.02 8.96 -12.04
C GLU A 888 11.19 9.40 -13.25
N LEU A 889 10.68 8.44 -14.03
CA LEU A 889 9.84 8.73 -15.19
C LEU A 889 8.50 9.37 -14.81
N GLN A 890 7.95 9.11 -13.62
CA GLN A 890 6.73 9.76 -13.13
C GLN A 890 6.89 11.28 -12.95
N GLU A 891 8.09 11.77 -12.66
CA GLU A 891 8.35 13.22 -12.54
C GLU A 891 8.27 13.95 -13.88
N THR A 892 8.42 13.24 -15.01
CA THR A 892 8.29 13.80 -16.37
C THR A 892 6.84 14.06 -16.81
N GLY A 893 5.84 13.69 -16.00
CA GLY A 893 4.42 13.91 -16.29
C GLY A 893 3.82 13.00 -17.38
N LEU A 894 4.47 11.88 -17.69
CA LEU A 894 3.93 10.87 -18.60
C LEU A 894 2.65 10.23 -18.04
N ASP A 895 1.69 9.94 -18.91
CA ASP A 895 0.55 9.08 -18.56
C ASP A 895 1.00 7.65 -18.29
N GLU A 896 0.24 6.91 -17.47
CA GLU A 896 0.57 5.54 -17.03
C GLU A 896 0.92 4.58 -18.18
N LYS A 897 0.28 4.71 -19.35
CA LYS A 897 0.55 3.83 -20.50
C LYS A 897 1.88 4.16 -21.17
N LYS A 898 2.23 5.43 -21.31
CA LYS A 898 3.55 5.85 -21.80
C LYS A 898 4.64 5.56 -20.77
N LEU A 899 4.35 5.72 -19.48
CA LEU A 899 5.23 5.37 -18.37
C LEU A 899 5.56 3.87 -18.38
N ASP A 900 4.56 2.99 -18.47
CA ASP A 900 4.75 1.54 -18.63
C ASP A 900 5.63 1.21 -19.84
N ALA A 901 5.35 1.83 -20.99
CA ALA A 901 6.13 1.62 -22.20
C ALA A 901 7.59 2.10 -22.07
N ALA A 902 7.82 3.23 -21.38
CA ALA A 902 9.15 3.80 -21.18
C ALA A 902 9.98 3.02 -20.14
N VAL A 903 9.37 2.56 -19.04
CA VAL A 903 10.01 1.61 -18.10
C VAL A 903 10.38 0.35 -18.88
N LYS A 904 9.41 -0.26 -19.57
CA LYS A 904 9.62 -1.47 -20.36
C LYS A 904 10.71 -1.31 -21.43
N GLN A 905 10.80 -0.16 -22.09
CA GLN A 905 11.85 0.12 -23.08
C GLN A 905 13.25 0.18 -22.45
N ARG A 906 13.36 0.61 -21.18
CA ARG A 906 14.62 0.63 -20.42
C ARG A 906 14.96 -0.72 -19.79
N THR A 907 13.96 -1.52 -19.41
CA THR A 907 14.16 -2.76 -18.63
C THR A 907 14.10 -4.05 -19.44
N ASP A 908 13.20 -4.15 -20.43
CA ASP A 908 13.02 -5.38 -21.20
C ASP A 908 14.12 -5.53 -22.26
N SER A 909 14.74 -6.71 -22.28
CA SER A 909 15.53 -7.15 -23.41
C SER A 909 15.18 -8.59 -23.74
N ARG A 910 14.59 -8.80 -24.92
CA ARG A 910 14.28 -10.15 -25.41
C ARG A 910 15.57 -10.89 -25.72
N ASP A 911 15.56 -12.19 -25.49
CA ASP A 911 16.65 -13.11 -25.82
C ASP A 911 17.98 -12.83 -25.07
N GLN A 912 17.94 -12.07 -23.97
CA GLN A 912 19.10 -11.81 -23.10
C GLN A 912 19.05 -12.60 -21.78
N ARG A 913 20.06 -12.38 -20.93
CA ARG A 913 20.11 -12.89 -19.56
C ARG A 913 19.00 -12.24 -18.74
N GLY A 914 18.23 -13.07 -18.02
CA GLY A 914 17.23 -12.60 -17.05
C GLY A 914 17.86 -12.22 -15.71
N SER A 915 17.14 -11.48 -14.88
CA SER A 915 17.63 -11.14 -13.54
C SER A 915 17.70 -12.39 -12.65
N PRO A 916 18.80 -12.62 -11.90
CA PRO A 916 18.92 -13.77 -11.03
C PRO A 916 17.99 -13.65 -9.82
N LYS A 917 17.80 -14.77 -9.11
CA LYS A 917 17.29 -14.72 -7.74
C LYS A 917 18.35 -14.04 -6.87
N THR A 918 17.92 -13.13 -5.99
CA THR A 918 18.84 -12.47 -5.08
C THR A 918 18.95 -13.23 -3.75
N GLU A 919 20.15 -13.23 -3.18
CA GLU A 919 20.46 -13.75 -1.84
C GLU A 919 20.81 -12.63 -0.84
N MET A 920 20.72 -11.38 -1.29
CA MET A 920 20.87 -10.15 -0.49
C MET A 920 19.85 -9.10 -0.95
N LEU A 921 19.75 -7.97 -0.25
CA LEU A 921 18.93 -6.82 -0.65
C LEU A 921 19.24 -6.39 -2.08
N ALA A 922 18.21 -5.92 -2.79
CA ALA A 922 18.33 -5.51 -4.19
C ALA A 922 19.28 -4.32 -4.40
N MET A 923 19.42 -3.47 -3.38
CA MET A 923 20.24 -2.25 -3.37
C MET A 923 20.87 -2.09 -1.98
N SER A 924 21.87 -1.24 -1.84
CA SER A 924 22.32 -0.75 -0.52
C SER A 924 21.19 0.00 0.21
N PRO A 925 21.21 0.04 1.55
CA PRO A 925 20.35 0.95 2.31
C PRO A 925 20.43 2.40 1.82
N GLU A 926 21.61 2.86 1.43
CA GLU A 926 21.88 4.22 0.95
C GLU A 926 21.11 4.55 -0.34
N SER A 927 20.94 3.55 -1.23
CA SER A 927 20.19 3.64 -2.48
C SER A 927 18.68 3.42 -2.33
N PHE A 928 18.19 2.93 -1.18
CA PHE A 928 16.75 2.87 -0.92
C PHE A 928 16.19 4.27 -0.62
N PRO A 929 14.98 4.61 -1.11
CA PRO A 929 14.31 5.85 -0.72
C PRO A 929 14.04 5.94 0.78
N LYS A 930 14.16 7.15 1.36
CA LYS A 930 13.83 7.44 2.76
C LYS A 930 13.13 8.79 2.93
N LEU A 931 12.33 8.91 3.98
CA LEU A 931 11.87 10.22 4.48
C LEU A 931 13.03 10.93 5.17
N VAL A 932 12.85 12.23 5.41
CA VAL A 932 13.76 13.03 6.23
C VAL A 932 13.05 13.47 7.51
N ASP A 933 13.80 13.65 8.59
CA ASP A 933 13.27 14.23 9.82
C ASP A 933 12.75 15.66 9.52
N PRO A 934 11.46 15.97 9.74
CA PRO A 934 10.92 17.31 9.51
C PRO A 934 11.64 18.42 10.30
N TYR A 935 12.29 18.08 11.41
CA TYR A 935 12.93 19.04 12.32
C TYR A 935 14.44 19.21 12.05
N ASP A 936 15.06 18.38 11.19
CA ASP A 936 16.46 18.57 10.78
C ASP A 936 16.59 19.76 9.83
N ARG A 937 17.01 20.91 10.37
CA ARG A 937 17.21 22.15 9.61
C ARG A 937 18.33 22.10 8.56
N LYS A 938 19.15 21.04 8.51
CA LYS A 938 20.17 20.84 7.47
C LYS A 938 19.61 20.19 6.21
N ALA A 939 18.44 19.55 6.30
CA ALA A 939 17.79 18.88 5.19
C ALA A 939 17.01 19.85 4.29
N ASP A 940 16.73 19.40 3.06
CA ASP A 940 15.90 20.15 2.11
C ASP A 940 14.52 20.48 2.69
N LEU A 941 14.12 21.75 2.51
CA LEU A 941 12.90 22.32 3.06
C LEU A 941 11.64 21.61 2.54
N ALA A 942 11.61 21.25 1.25
CA ALA A 942 10.47 20.58 0.64
C ALA A 942 10.38 19.11 1.09
N ALA A 943 11.52 18.41 1.18
CA ALA A 943 11.60 17.05 1.70
C ALA A 943 11.15 16.96 3.16
N ARG A 944 11.53 17.92 4.02
CA ARG A 944 11.06 18.03 5.41
C ARG A 944 9.54 18.20 5.48
N ALA A 945 8.99 19.16 4.73
CA ALA A 945 7.54 19.42 4.70
C ALA A 945 6.74 18.23 4.16
N ARG A 946 7.18 17.60 3.06
CA ARG A 946 6.55 16.38 2.51
C ARG A 946 6.66 15.19 3.46
N SER A 947 7.77 15.05 4.20
CA SER A 947 7.92 13.99 5.21
C SER A 947 6.95 14.19 6.38
N TYR A 948 6.70 15.43 6.81
CA TYR A 948 5.64 15.73 7.78
C TYR A 948 4.24 15.37 7.22
N LEU A 949 3.91 15.77 5.99
CA LEU A 949 2.61 15.42 5.37
C LEU A 949 2.43 13.91 5.24
N HIS A 950 3.47 13.18 4.85
CA HIS A 950 3.43 11.74 4.74
C HIS A 950 3.19 11.08 6.11
N ALA A 951 3.95 11.49 7.15
CA ALA A 951 3.85 10.91 8.48
C ALA A 951 2.55 11.25 9.23
N ASN A 952 1.93 12.41 8.95
CA ASN A 952 0.78 12.94 9.71
C ASN A 952 -0.54 12.98 8.95
N CYS A 953 -0.55 13.00 7.61
CA CYS A 953 -1.72 13.39 6.82
C CYS A 953 -2.05 12.44 5.64
N ALA A 954 -1.04 11.83 4.99
CA ALA A 954 -1.23 10.93 3.85
C ALA A 954 -2.06 9.68 4.18
N ILE A 955 -2.12 9.30 5.45
CA ILE A 955 -2.94 8.23 5.99
C ILE A 955 -4.43 8.38 5.62
N CYS A 956 -4.93 9.61 5.61
CA CYS A 956 -6.29 9.95 5.19
C CYS A 956 -6.32 10.54 3.76
N HIS A 957 -5.29 11.29 3.39
CA HIS A 957 -5.20 11.96 2.09
C HIS A 957 -4.41 11.13 1.05
N VAL A 958 -5.03 10.01 0.69
CA VAL A 958 -4.74 9.19 -0.49
C VAL A 958 -6.06 8.80 -1.16
N GLU A 959 -6.02 8.31 -2.40
CA GLU A 959 -7.22 7.97 -3.21
C GLU A 959 -8.27 7.12 -2.47
N ALA A 960 -7.84 6.17 -1.64
CA ALA A 960 -8.70 5.31 -0.85
C ALA A 960 -8.74 5.66 0.66
N GLY A 961 -8.14 6.78 1.07
CA GLY A 961 -7.84 7.11 2.47
C GLY A 961 -9.00 7.61 3.32
N GLY A 962 -10.15 7.91 2.70
CA GLY A 962 -11.33 8.44 3.39
C GLY A 962 -11.17 9.88 3.92
N GLY A 963 -10.13 10.60 3.52
CA GLY A 963 -9.99 12.03 3.79
C GLY A 963 -10.82 12.86 2.82
N ASN A 964 -11.69 13.73 3.35
CA ASN A 964 -12.70 14.46 2.56
C ASN A 964 -12.14 15.51 1.57
N ALA A 965 -10.83 15.66 1.42
CA ALA A 965 -10.20 16.52 0.41
C ALA A 965 -9.53 15.69 -0.68
N GLN A 966 -9.78 16.02 -1.96
CA GLN A 966 -9.19 15.39 -3.14
C GLN A 966 -7.70 15.72 -3.34
N ILE A 967 -6.88 15.53 -2.30
CA ILE A 967 -5.44 15.76 -2.31
C ILE A 967 -4.69 14.46 -2.00
N GLN A 968 -3.49 14.33 -2.55
CA GLN A 968 -2.66 13.13 -2.43
C GLN A 968 -1.34 13.53 -1.76
N LEU A 969 -1.09 13.03 -0.55
CA LEU A 969 0.01 13.48 0.32
C LEU A 969 1.13 12.45 0.52
N GLU A 970 1.13 11.36 -0.26
CA GLU A 970 2.25 10.40 -0.23
C GLU A 970 3.56 11.05 -0.67
N PHE A 971 4.68 10.60 -0.09
CA PHE A 971 5.97 11.27 -0.24
C PHE A 971 6.49 11.31 -1.69
N PHE A 972 6.09 10.34 -2.52
CA PHE A 972 6.43 10.30 -3.94
C PHE A 972 5.33 10.79 -4.88
N THR A 973 4.19 11.31 -4.39
CA THR A 973 3.19 11.86 -5.32
C THR A 973 3.75 13.07 -6.06
N PRO A 974 3.75 13.08 -7.42
CA PRO A 974 4.22 14.23 -8.20
C PRO A 974 3.37 15.48 -7.93
N ARG A 975 3.98 16.68 -7.99
CA ARG A 975 3.29 17.96 -7.68
C ARG A 975 1.98 18.14 -8.47
N ALA A 976 1.96 17.74 -9.74
CA ALA A 976 0.77 17.82 -10.60
C ALA A 976 -0.38 16.89 -10.15
N ASN A 977 -0.06 15.74 -9.55
CA ASN A 977 -1.03 14.75 -9.10
C ASN A 977 -1.46 14.97 -7.63
N ALA A 978 -0.67 15.73 -6.87
CA ALA A 978 -0.91 16.02 -5.46
C ALA A 978 -2.19 16.85 -5.20
N LYS A 979 -2.65 17.63 -6.21
CA LYS A 979 -3.76 18.59 -6.10
C LYS A 979 -3.65 19.50 -4.87
N LEU A 980 -2.44 19.98 -4.59
CA LEU A 980 -2.10 20.66 -3.33
C LEU A 980 -1.82 22.17 -3.49
N ILE A 981 -1.23 22.57 -4.61
CA ILE A 981 -0.61 23.89 -4.81
C ILE A 981 -1.45 24.73 -5.76
N ASP A 982 -1.87 25.93 -5.31
CA ASP A 982 -2.82 26.84 -5.97
C ASP A 982 -4.20 26.23 -6.31
N GLU A 983 -4.55 25.12 -5.64
CA GLU A 983 -5.88 24.50 -5.73
C GLU A 983 -6.88 25.16 -4.75
N PRO A 984 -8.15 25.33 -5.13
CA PRO A 984 -9.18 25.88 -4.24
C PRO A 984 -9.59 24.85 -3.16
N PRO A 985 -9.84 25.28 -1.90
CA PRO A 985 -10.35 24.39 -0.88
C PRO A 985 -11.82 24.05 -1.15
N LEU A 986 -12.15 22.76 -1.12
CA LEU A 986 -13.54 22.26 -1.12
C LEU A 986 -14.27 22.59 0.19
N HIS A 987 -13.51 22.52 1.30
CA HIS A 987 -14.00 22.64 2.67
C HIS A 987 -13.90 24.06 3.24
N HIS A 988 -14.32 24.20 4.50
CA HIS A 988 -14.26 25.41 5.33
C HIS A 988 -13.10 26.37 5.00
N LYS A 989 -13.44 27.60 4.60
CA LYS A 989 -12.50 28.62 4.06
C LYS A 989 -11.79 29.45 5.13
N PHE A 990 -12.14 29.26 6.42
CA PHE A 990 -11.56 29.95 7.58
C PHE A 990 -11.57 31.50 7.52
N GLY A 991 -12.48 32.09 6.74
CA GLY A 991 -12.54 33.55 6.52
C GLY A 991 -11.35 34.13 5.74
N LEU A 992 -10.51 33.29 5.11
CA LEU A 992 -9.34 33.76 4.36
C LEU A 992 -9.76 34.34 2.99
N ALA A 993 -9.06 35.39 2.56
CA ALA A 993 -9.28 36.02 1.26
C ALA A 993 -8.59 35.24 0.12
N ASP A 994 -9.31 34.99 -0.98
CA ASP A 994 -8.88 34.16 -2.12
C ASP A 994 -8.11 32.89 -1.69
N PRO A 995 -8.73 31.98 -0.92
CA PRO A 995 -8.06 30.89 -0.26
C PRO A 995 -7.63 29.79 -1.24
N ARG A 996 -6.52 29.12 -0.90
CA ARG A 996 -6.05 27.89 -1.55
C ARG A 996 -5.78 26.81 -0.51
N ILE A 997 -5.53 25.58 -0.95
CA ILE A 997 -5.03 24.52 -0.06
C ILE A 997 -3.61 24.94 0.40
N ILE A 998 -2.71 25.16 -0.55
CA ILE A 998 -1.51 26.00 -0.39
C ILE A 998 -1.51 27.08 -1.47
N ALA A 999 -1.34 28.35 -1.07
CA ALA A 999 -1.13 29.47 -1.99
C ALA A 999 0.39 29.78 -2.07
N PRO A 1000 1.06 29.60 -3.23
CA PRO A 1000 2.50 29.86 -3.38
C PRO A 1000 2.87 31.28 -2.94
N GLY A 1001 3.87 31.41 -2.06
CA GLY A 1001 4.31 32.70 -1.49
C GLY A 1001 3.38 33.32 -0.44
N HIS A 1002 2.22 32.72 -0.17
CA HIS A 1002 1.14 33.34 0.62
C HIS A 1002 0.63 32.44 1.77
N PRO A 1003 1.37 32.34 2.89
CA PRO A 1003 0.94 31.59 4.08
C PRO A 1003 -0.44 32.01 4.61
N GLU A 1004 -0.75 33.31 4.56
CA GLU A 1004 -2.00 33.92 5.03
C GLU A 1004 -3.24 33.53 4.20
N ARG A 1005 -3.04 32.96 3.01
CA ARG A 1005 -4.11 32.47 2.11
C ARG A 1005 -4.18 30.94 2.05
N SER A 1006 -3.30 30.25 2.78
CA SER A 1006 -3.12 28.80 2.71
C SER A 1006 -3.93 28.08 3.79
N THR A 1007 -5.02 27.42 3.39
CA THR A 1007 -5.91 26.71 4.34
C THR A 1007 -5.22 25.53 5.02
N LEU A 1008 -4.24 24.86 4.39
CA LEU A 1008 -3.48 23.78 5.00
C LEU A 1008 -2.73 24.23 6.27
N LEU A 1009 -2.01 25.37 6.18
CA LEU A 1009 -1.35 26.00 7.31
C LEU A 1009 -2.36 26.36 8.42
N ALA A 1010 -3.53 26.85 8.00
CA ALA A 1010 -4.62 27.20 8.91
C ALA A 1010 -5.25 25.97 9.62
N ARG A 1011 -5.12 24.76 9.07
CA ARG A 1011 -5.57 23.50 9.69
C ARG A 1011 -4.55 22.92 10.67
N ILE A 1012 -3.27 22.91 10.31
CA ILE A 1012 -2.21 22.42 11.20
C ILE A 1012 -2.00 23.33 12.42
N ASN A 1013 -2.29 24.63 12.30
CA ASN A 1013 -2.19 25.62 13.37
C ASN A 1013 -3.45 25.75 14.26
N ARG A 1014 -4.35 24.76 14.28
CA ARG A 1014 -5.56 24.76 15.11
C ARG A 1014 -5.79 23.41 15.77
N ARG A 1015 -6.42 23.42 16.96
CA ARG A 1015 -6.88 22.22 17.65
C ARG A 1015 -8.28 22.45 18.25
N GLY A 1016 -9.06 21.37 18.34
CA GLY A 1016 -10.39 21.33 18.93
C GLY A 1016 -11.47 20.70 18.01
N PRO A 1017 -12.55 20.13 18.57
CA PRO A 1017 -13.69 19.66 17.79
C PRO A 1017 -14.31 20.79 16.95
N GLY A 1018 -14.74 20.47 15.72
CA GLY A 1018 -15.37 21.44 14.82
C GLY A 1018 -14.46 22.55 14.27
N THR A 1019 -13.19 22.66 14.68
CA THR A 1019 -12.29 23.72 14.21
C THR A 1019 -11.67 23.44 12.82
N GLY A 1020 -11.99 22.30 12.20
CA GLY A 1020 -11.35 21.81 10.98
C GLY A 1020 -9.86 21.45 11.15
N GLN A 1021 -9.44 21.06 12.35
CA GLN A 1021 -8.04 20.72 12.65
C GLN A 1021 -7.47 19.61 11.75
N MET A 1022 -6.15 19.58 11.58
CA MET A 1022 -5.45 18.46 10.95
C MET A 1022 -4.15 18.13 11.70
N PRO A 1023 -3.93 16.87 12.13
CA PRO A 1023 -4.82 15.71 12.03
C PRO A 1023 -6.14 15.87 12.81
N GLN A 1024 -7.19 15.13 12.42
CA GLN A 1024 -8.52 15.22 13.03
C GLN A 1024 -8.61 14.59 14.43
N LEU A 1025 -7.72 13.66 14.76
CA LEU A 1025 -7.68 12.95 16.05
C LEU A 1025 -6.23 12.76 16.56
N GLY A 1026 -6.10 12.32 17.81
CA GLY A 1026 -4.83 11.91 18.40
C GLY A 1026 -3.86 13.03 18.78
N THR A 1027 -4.24 14.30 18.59
CA THR A 1027 -3.47 15.47 19.02
C THR A 1027 -4.40 16.55 19.58
N SER A 1028 -3.95 17.19 20.65
CA SER A 1028 -4.61 18.30 21.35
C SER A 1028 -3.76 19.58 21.35
N ILE A 1029 -2.47 19.47 20.99
CA ILE A 1029 -1.50 20.56 20.96
C ILE A 1029 -1.04 20.82 19.52
N VAL A 1030 -0.93 22.09 19.16
CA VAL A 1030 -0.36 22.53 17.89
C VAL A 1030 1.15 22.29 17.88
N ASP A 1031 1.63 21.63 16.83
CA ASP A 1031 3.05 21.51 16.53
C ASP A 1031 3.56 22.84 15.95
N GLN A 1032 4.16 23.69 16.80
CA GLN A 1032 4.61 25.02 16.40
C GLN A 1032 5.82 24.98 15.46
N GLU A 1033 6.70 23.97 15.60
CA GLU A 1033 7.84 23.82 14.69
C GLU A 1033 7.39 23.38 13.30
N ALA A 1034 6.39 22.50 13.21
CA ALA A 1034 5.75 22.18 11.94
C ALA A 1034 5.04 23.41 11.35
N VAL A 1035 4.28 24.18 12.14
CA VAL A 1035 3.62 25.41 11.65
C VAL A 1035 4.63 26.37 11.01
N GLU A 1036 5.82 26.53 11.58
CA GLU A 1036 6.86 27.37 10.99
C GLU A 1036 7.55 26.73 9.78
N LEU A 1037 7.82 25.41 9.80
CA LEU A 1037 8.28 24.66 8.62
C LEU A 1037 7.34 24.85 7.41
N PHE A 1038 6.02 24.82 7.62
CA PHE A 1038 5.06 25.09 6.55
C PHE A 1038 5.04 26.56 6.15
N ARG A 1039 5.24 27.52 7.08
CA ARG A 1039 5.38 28.94 6.71
C ARG A 1039 6.59 29.15 5.81
N GLU A 1040 7.76 28.67 6.21
CA GLU A 1040 9.01 28.71 5.43
C GLU A 1040 8.80 28.07 4.06
N TRP A 1041 8.26 26.84 4.01
CA TRP A 1041 8.04 26.12 2.77
C TRP A 1041 7.07 26.87 1.84
N ILE A 1042 5.94 27.37 2.34
CA ILE A 1042 4.96 28.10 1.53
C ILE A 1042 5.54 29.39 0.97
N VAL A 1043 6.34 30.12 1.75
CA VAL A 1043 7.07 31.32 1.27
C VAL A 1043 8.09 30.96 0.17
N SER A 1044 8.76 29.80 0.27
CA SER A 1044 9.72 29.36 -0.75
C SER A 1044 9.08 28.95 -2.09
N LEU A 1045 7.78 28.64 -2.11
CA LEU A 1045 7.08 28.22 -3.33
C LEU A 1045 6.88 29.38 -4.30
N LYS A 1046 7.46 29.24 -5.49
CA LYS A 1046 7.12 30.05 -6.67
C LYS A 1046 5.80 29.54 -7.27
N LYS A 1047 5.02 30.46 -7.85
CA LYS A 1047 3.84 30.12 -8.66
C LYS A 1047 4.25 29.18 -9.79
#